data_AF-A0A950FPU2-F1
#
_entry.id   AF-A0A950FPU2-F1
#
_cell.length_a   1.000
_cell.length_b   1.000
_cell.length_c   1.000
_cell.angle_alpha   90.00
_cell.angle_beta   90.00
_cell.angle_gamma   90.00
#
_symmetry.space_group_name_H-M   'P 1'
#
loop_
_entity.id
_entity.type
_entity.pdbx_description
1 polymer ?
#
loop_
_entity_poly.entity_id
_entity_poly.type
_entity_poly.pdbx_seq_one_letter_code
_entity_poly.pdbx_strand_id
1 'polypeptide(L)'
;MTPFVPAGIESPALAVVAYIVDSAWEAVAIVALAALVIRLFKRANATTRYAVWYIALLAVIVLPAVTVAAMLLAPHALAQGPRIALPHAVTLIAAALWGVGALAGLLRIAVGYAALAKLQRDALPLPPGYREAMPLWEESIGRGRETRLCVSSNVAVPVAVGLFDGMILMPDHLLESFDRADVDRFSLHEMAHLQRRDDWTCALERIACAVLFFNPAVRWIARQLDLEREVACDDWVVAQTREVRPYAVGLTKMAEATKWPHRAVPTPAIFASRKSISIRIERLLNKHRDVRPTLTGGPAVACGAAILAASAVLLSVAPVIGSVNTAAAPLEVGKAQPGPAMRRKQPVKPPALAHAKWPARVAVDSGLAGRTRHPLETVNAQVSANTQVSAANAQVAASNARVAAARRDVTASTARIAAANAHLKRQLKTSSAVLATSNGFVVTSNGQVARSNADVAAANALVAAANGRLKTTTLTIDTAHHHAMMIPPLNGTAELEVLQHRLMQSQHAVELQSVAPLPRERLMAVSGQLAQVMAQAAPQPHPQPRRADYLDALSAAGYANLSADDMIALHDNGVSGSLIVASARYFNPRPSVKELIALSTSGVSGTYIEELSRYGLRAGPSDVRAYTLNGVSAPYAAIVLHAYPMLGTSSVIQLMQNGVPSRLVAGLRERGYAPTLSEIVELAQHGVSLEYVDAVNAHRGARMSLPEIVKLHDHGVSADAS
;
A
#
# COMPACT_ATOMS: atom_id res chain seq x y z
N MET A 1 -49.50 18.79 31.53
CA MET A 1 -48.92 17.55 30.99
C MET A 1 -49.42 17.40 29.56
N THR A 2 -48.63 17.84 28.59
CA THR A 2 -48.92 17.61 27.16
C THR A 2 -48.97 16.10 26.91
N PRO A 3 -49.93 15.59 26.13
CA PRO A 3 -50.02 14.16 25.86
C PRO A 3 -48.82 13.78 25.02
N PHE A 4 -47.85 13.14 25.66
CA PHE A 4 -46.79 12.41 24.98
C PHE A 4 -47.47 11.17 24.39
N VAL A 5 -48.10 11.34 23.22
CA VAL A 5 -48.56 10.20 22.43
C VAL A 5 -47.32 9.32 22.28
N PRO A 6 -47.36 8.05 22.71
CA PRO A 6 -46.32 7.11 22.35
C PRO A 6 -46.51 6.90 20.84
N ALA A 7 -45.99 7.84 20.05
CA ALA A 7 -45.69 7.56 18.66
C ALA A 7 -44.79 6.34 18.77
N GLY A 8 -45.36 5.20 18.39
CA GLY A 8 -44.61 3.98 18.26
C GLY A 8 -43.41 4.23 17.37
N ILE A 9 -42.58 3.23 17.23
CA ILE A 9 -41.41 3.24 16.39
C ILE A 9 -41.86 3.21 14.90
N GLU A 10 -42.67 4.18 14.47
CA GLU A 10 -43.37 4.18 13.19
C GLU A 10 -42.57 4.86 12.09
N SER A 11 -41.63 5.75 12.43
CA SER A 11 -40.76 6.34 11.41
C SER A 11 -39.53 5.44 11.19
N PRO A 12 -39.28 4.94 9.96
CA PRO A 12 -38.08 4.16 9.65
C PRO A 12 -36.78 4.93 9.95
N ALA A 13 -36.83 6.26 9.93
CA ALA A 13 -35.72 7.12 10.33
C ALA A 13 -35.33 6.96 11.81
N LEU A 14 -36.30 6.76 12.71
CA LEU A 14 -36.02 6.54 14.14
C LEU A 14 -35.33 5.19 14.36
N ALA A 15 -35.75 4.15 13.65
CA ALA A 15 -35.11 2.84 13.68
C ALA A 15 -33.66 2.89 13.17
N VAL A 16 -33.40 3.66 12.10
CA VAL A 16 -32.03 3.90 11.60
C VAL A 16 -31.17 4.63 12.63
N VAL A 17 -31.70 5.65 13.30
CA VAL A 17 -30.94 6.39 14.33
C VAL A 17 -30.67 5.50 15.55
N ALA A 18 -31.64 4.68 15.97
CA ALA A 18 -31.43 3.67 17.02
C ALA A 18 -30.30 2.70 16.63
N TYR A 19 -30.35 2.15 15.41
CA TYR A 19 -29.29 1.29 14.89
C TYR A 19 -27.90 1.97 14.91
N ILE A 20 -27.81 3.24 14.50
CA ILE A 20 -26.54 4.00 14.49
C ILE A 20 -25.98 4.17 15.90
N VAL A 21 -26.83 4.52 16.87
CA VAL A 21 -26.40 4.74 18.25
C VAL A 21 -25.99 3.42 18.91
N ASP A 22 -26.81 2.38 18.78
CA ASP A 22 -26.55 1.06 19.36
C ASP A 22 -25.26 0.47 18.80
N SER A 23 -25.13 0.45 17.47
CA SER A 23 -23.93 -0.09 16.81
C SER A 23 -22.63 0.63 17.20
N ALA A 24 -22.68 1.92 17.58
CA ALA A 24 -21.49 2.69 17.91
C ALA A 24 -20.78 2.17 19.17
N TRP A 25 -21.49 1.98 20.27
CA TRP A 25 -20.90 1.55 21.54
C TRP A 25 -20.80 0.02 21.61
N GLU A 26 -21.75 -0.72 21.03
CA GLU A 26 -21.71 -2.19 20.97
C GLU A 26 -20.45 -2.68 20.27
N ALA A 27 -20.08 -2.05 19.15
CA ALA A 27 -18.87 -2.42 18.42
C ALA A 27 -17.59 -2.23 19.25
N VAL A 28 -17.53 -1.20 20.09
CA VAL A 28 -16.38 -0.98 20.99
C VAL A 28 -16.30 -2.09 22.05
N ALA A 29 -17.44 -2.44 22.65
CA ALA A 29 -17.52 -3.51 23.64
C ALA A 29 -17.11 -4.87 23.04
N ILE A 30 -17.61 -5.19 21.84
CA ILE A 30 -17.31 -6.42 21.12
C ILE A 30 -15.82 -6.50 20.74
N VAL A 31 -15.22 -5.38 20.29
CA VAL A 31 -13.77 -5.33 20.02
C VAL A 31 -12.96 -5.58 21.28
N ALA A 32 -13.31 -4.96 22.41
CA ALA A 32 -12.62 -5.16 23.68
C ALA A 32 -12.71 -6.63 24.13
N LEU A 33 -13.88 -7.24 23.99
CA LEU A 33 -14.10 -8.64 24.32
C LEU A 33 -13.29 -9.59 23.43
N ALA A 34 -13.32 -9.40 22.11
CA ALA A 34 -12.56 -10.20 21.16
C ALA A 34 -11.04 -10.10 21.44
N ALA A 35 -10.55 -8.89 21.71
CA ALA A 35 -9.16 -8.65 22.09
C ALA A 35 -8.79 -9.35 23.42
N LEU A 36 -9.68 -9.32 24.41
CA LEU A 36 -9.48 -10.02 25.69
C LEU A 36 -9.40 -11.53 25.50
N VAL A 37 -10.32 -12.13 24.73
CA VAL A 37 -10.31 -13.57 24.44
C VAL A 37 -8.99 -13.96 23.77
N ILE A 38 -8.57 -13.24 22.73
CA ILE A 38 -7.28 -13.53 22.06
C ILE A 38 -6.11 -13.40 23.03
N ARG A 39 -6.14 -12.41 23.94
CA ARG A 39 -5.08 -12.21 24.94
C ARG A 39 -5.03 -13.33 26.00
N LEU A 40 -6.18 -13.87 26.38
CA LEU A 40 -6.27 -15.01 27.31
C LEU A 40 -5.74 -16.30 26.67
N PHE A 41 -6.02 -16.50 25.38
CA PHE A 41 -5.55 -17.63 24.61
C PHE A 41 -4.27 -17.31 23.81
N LYS A 42 -3.17 -17.03 24.53
CA LYS A 42 -1.87 -16.61 23.95
C LYS A 42 -1.29 -17.54 22.87
N ARG A 43 -1.76 -18.80 22.79
CA ARG A 43 -1.31 -19.81 21.81
C ARG A 43 -2.30 -20.01 20.65
N ALA A 44 -3.32 -19.16 20.51
CA ALA A 44 -4.24 -19.26 19.38
C ALA A 44 -3.51 -19.04 18.05
N ASN A 45 -3.66 -19.99 17.13
CA ASN A 45 -3.16 -19.88 15.76
C ASN A 45 -3.92 -18.80 14.96
N ALA A 46 -3.43 -18.46 13.78
CA ALA A 46 -3.99 -17.38 12.97
C ALA A 46 -5.44 -17.67 12.55
N THR A 47 -5.76 -18.92 12.18
CA THR A 47 -7.12 -19.35 11.83
C THR A 47 -8.11 -19.12 12.97
N THR A 48 -7.74 -19.42 14.21
CA THR A 48 -8.61 -19.18 15.37
C THR A 48 -8.74 -17.69 15.70
N ARG A 49 -7.65 -16.91 15.61
CA ARG A 49 -7.74 -15.45 15.80
C ARG A 49 -8.62 -14.80 14.73
N TYR A 50 -8.50 -15.25 13.47
CA TYR A 50 -9.38 -14.86 12.38
C TYR A 50 -10.85 -15.17 12.69
N ALA A 51 -11.15 -16.39 13.14
CA ALA A 51 -12.50 -16.79 13.51
C ALA A 51 -13.09 -15.93 14.64
N VAL A 52 -12.29 -15.61 15.67
CA VAL A 52 -12.71 -14.72 16.76
C VAL A 52 -13.08 -13.32 16.24
N TRP A 53 -12.24 -12.73 15.40
CA TRP A 53 -12.54 -11.42 14.79
C TRP A 53 -13.73 -11.48 13.83
N TYR A 54 -13.93 -12.60 13.14
CA TYR A 54 -15.05 -12.77 12.22
C TYR A 54 -16.38 -12.90 12.97
N ILE A 55 -16.40 -13.68 14.06
CA ILE A 55 -17.55 -13.75 14.98
C ILE A 55 -17.84 -12.36 15.57
N ALA A 56 -16.80 -11.62 15.95
CA ALA A 56 -16.95 -10.24 16.42
C ALA A 56 -17.58 -9.33 15.34
N LEU A 57 -17.16 -9.42 14.07
CA LEU A 57 -17.77 -8.69 12.97
C LEU A 57 -19.26 -9.05 12.80
N LEU A 58 -19.60 -10.35 12.81
CA LEU A 58 -20.98 -10.81 12.71
C LEU A 58 -21.84 -10.28 13.87
N ALA A 59 -21.30 -10.29 15.09
CA ALA A 59 -21.99 -9.76 16.25
C ALA A 59 -22.30 -8.26 16.10
N VAL A 60 -21.35 -7.46 15.60
CA VAL A 60 -21.56 -6.02 15.37
C VAL A 60 -22.63 -5.75 14.31
N ILE A 61 -22.80 -6.65 13.34
CA ILE A 61 -23.85 -6.52 12.31
C ILE A 61 -25.21 -6.95 12.86
N VAL A 62 -25.25 -8.09 13.57
CA VAL A 62 -26.49 -8.76 13.97
C VAL A 62 -27.11 -8.15 15.22
N LEU A 63 -26.32 -7.80 16.24
CA LEU A 63 -26.87 -7.37 17.54
C LEU A 63 -27.71 -6.10 17.46
N PRO A 64 -27.25 -4.99 16.82
CA PRO A 64 -28.08 -3.80 16.69
C PRO A 64 -29.32 -4.06 15.80
N ALA A 65 -29.25 -5.01 14.87
CA ALA A 65 -30.40 -5.38 14.06
C ALA A 65 -31.45 -6.16 14.88
N VAL A 66 -31.00 -7.03 15.79
CA VAL A 66 -31.85 -7.76 16.73
C VAL A 66 -32.48 -6.81 17.75
N THR A 67 -31.74 -5.83 18.29
CA THR A 67 -32.32 -4.84 19.22
C THR A 67 -33.42 -4.03 18.53
N VAL A 68 -33.17 -3.53 17.31
CA VAL A 68 -34.18 -2.81 16.52
C VAL A 68 -35.37 -3.71 16.18
N ALA A 69 -35.16 -4.97 15.79
CA ALA A 69 -36.25 -5.91 15.52
C ALA A 69 -37.08 -6.20 16.78
N ALA A 70 -36.44 -6.39 17.94
CA ALA A 70 -37.11 -6.60 19.21
C ALA A 70 -37.91 -5.36 19.63
N MET A 71 -37.38 -4.15 19.40
CA MET A 71 -38.09 -2.89 19.60
C MET A 71 -39.35 -2.80 18.71
N LEU A 72 -39.28 -3.23 17.45
CA LEU A 72 -40.41 -3.24 16.53
C LEU A 72 -41.48 -4.29 16.89
N LEU A 73 -41.06 -5.49 17.31
CA LEU A 73 -41.95 -6.62 17.58
C LEU A 73 -42.55 -6.60 19.00
N ALA A 74 -41.84 -6.06 19.99
CA ALA A 74 -42.24 -6.06 21.40
C ALA A 74 -41.96 -4.72 22.11
N PRO A 75 -42.58 -3.60 21.67
CA PRO A 75 -42.28 -2.25 22.16
C PRO A 75 -42.55 -2.04 23.66
N HIS A 76 -43.41 -2.86 24.26
CA HIS A 76 -43.76 -2.79 25.69
C HIS A 76 -42.72 -3.46 26.61
N ALA A 77 -41.92 -4.41 26.09
CA ALA A 77 -40.94 -5.17 26.86
C ALA A 77 -39.64 -4.38 27.12
N LEU A 78 -39.32 -3.42 26.25
CA LEU A 78 -38.09 -2.61 26.32
C LEU A 78 -38.34 -1.19 26.88
N ALA A 79 -39.57 -0.88 27.31
CA ALA A 79 -40.02 0.45 27.69
C ALA A 79 -39.46 1.01 29.02
N GLN A 80 -38.62 0.23 29.72
CA GLN A 80 -38.08 0.56 31.05
C GLN A 80 -36.69 1.22 31.03
N GLY A 81 -36.07 1.40 29.86
CA GLY A 81 -34.77 2.05 29.71
C GLY A 81 -34.83 3.60 29.73
N PRO A 82 -33.68 4.28 29.96
CA PRO A 82 -33.58 5.73 29.88
C PRO A 82 -33.96 6.22 28.47
N ARG A 83 -34.79 7.26 28.41
CA ARG A 83 -35.37 7.76 27.15
C ARG A 83 -34.66 9.02 26.67
N ILE A 84 -34.18 9.00 25.43
CA ILE A 84 -33.57 10.16 24.78
C ILE A 84 -34.55 10.66 23.71
N ALA A 85 -35.02 11.89 23.86
CA ALA A 85 -35.91 12.55 22.90
C ALA A 85 -35.09 13.37 21.90
N LEU A 86 -35.16 13.01 20.61
CA LEU A 86 -34.56 13.78 19.52
C LEU A 86 -35.64 14.54 18.73
N PRO A 87 -35.37 15.78 18.27
CA PRO A 87 -36.28 16.46 17.35
C PRO A 87 -36.43 15.69 16.04
N HIS A 88 -37.65 15.59 15.51
CA HIS A 88 -37.94 14.80 14.29
C HIS A 88 -37.10 15.22 13.06
N ALA A 89 -36.78 16.52 12.93
CA ALA A 89 -35.89 16.98 11.86
C ALA A 89 -34.47 16.39 11.97
N VAL A 90 -33.96 16.23 13.19
CA VAL A 90 -32.62 15.67 13.43
C VAL A 90 -32.58 14.18 13.08
N THR A 91 -33.64 13.42 13.41
CA THR A 91 -33.71 11.99 13.08
C THR A 91 -33.76 11.76 11.57
N LEU A 92 -34.54 12.56 10.84
CA LEU A 92 -34.59 12.50 9.36
C LEU A 92 -33.25 12.86 8.73
N ILE A 93 -32.59 13.94 9.18
CA ILE A 93 -31.29 14.35 8.65
C ILE A 93 -30.22 13.28 8.91
N ALA A 94 -30.18 12.72 10.13
CA ALA A 94 -29.23 11.68 10.48
C ALA A 94 -29.43 10.41 9.63
N ALA A 95 -30.68 9.97 9.47
CA ALA A 95 -31.00 8.82 8.61
C ALA A 95 -30.65 9.07 7.14
N ALA A 96 -30.91 10.27 6.61
CA ALA A 96 -30.54 10.63 5.24
C ALA A 96 -29.03 10.66 5.03
N LEU A 97 -28.27 11.27 5.95
CA LEU A 97 -26.80 11.30 5.89
C LEU A 97 -26.20 9.89 5.94
N TRP A 98 -26.72 9.03 6.81
CA TRP A 98 -26.33 7.64 6.86
C TRP A 98 -26.64 6.90 5.55
N GLY A 99 -27.85 7.07 5.02
CA GLY A 99 -28.27 6.41 3.77
C GLY A 99 -27.41 6.82 2.57
N VAL A 100 -27.10 8.11 2.43
CA VAL A 100 -26.19 8.62 1.38
C VAL A 100 -24.78 8.04 1.55
N GLY A 101 -24.25 8.02 2.77
CA GLY A 101 -22.92 7.47 3.06
C GLY A 101 -22.83 5.97 2.75
N ALA A 102 -23.81 5.19 3.21
CA ALA A 102 -23.90 3.76 2.95
C ALA A 102 -24.04 3.46 1.45
N LEU A 103 -24.92 4.17 0.76
CA LEU A 103 -25.11 4.02 -0.69
C LEU A 103 -23.83 4.34 -1.47
N ALA A 104 -23.14 5.43 -1.12
CA ALA A 104 -21.86 5.78 -1.76
C ALA A 104 -20.80 4.70 -1.53
N GLY A 105 -20.72 4.13 -0.32
CA GLY A 105 -19.83 3.01 0.01
C GLY A 105 -20.16 1.73 -0.77
N LEU A 106 -21.44 1.37 -0.86
CA LEU A 106 -21.91 0.20 -1.60
C LEU A 106 -21.70 0.35 -3.11
N LEU A 107 -21.98 1.52 -3.68
CA LEU A 107 -21.74 1.79 -5.10
C LEU A 107 -20.25 1.68 -5.44
N ARG A 108 -19.39 2.18 -4.56
CA ARG A 108 -17.93 2.04 -4.70
C ARG A 108 -17.49 0.58 -4.68
N ILE A 109 -18.09 -0.26 -3.85
CA ILE A 109 -17.83 -1.71 -3.84
C ILE A 109 -18.31 -2.33 -5.16
N ALA A 110 -19.50 -1.98 -5.63
CA ALA A 110 -20.04 -2.48 -6.90
C ALA A 110 -19.15 -2.13 -8.09
N VAL A 111 -18.64 -0.90 -8.17
CA VAL A 111 -17.65 -0.48 -9.20
C VAL A 111 -16.37 -1.30 -9.09
N GLY A 112 -15.89 -1.59 -7.88
CA GLY A 112 -14.74 -2.46 -7.66
C GLY A 112 -14.95 -3.88 -8.17
N TYR A 113 -16.11 -4.48 -7.90
CA TYR A 113 -16.46 -5.81 -8.41
C TYR A 113 -16.65 -5.81 -9.94
N ALA A 114 -17.17 -4.74 -10.53
CA ALA A 114 -17.26 -4.60 -11.98
C ALA A 114 -15.87 -4.53 -12.63
N ALA A 115 -14.93 -3.80 -12.02
CA ALA A 115 -13.53 -3.76 -12.47
C ALA A 115 -12.86 -5.14 -12.34
N LEU A 116 -13.13 -5.85 -11.25
CA LEU A 116 -12.62 -7.21 -11.06
C LEU A 116 -13.18 -8.18 -12.12
N ALA A 117 -14.49 -8.13 -12.39
CA ALA A 117 -15.12 -8.93 -13.42
C ALA A 117 -14.54 -8.64 -14.82
N LYS A 118 -14.13 -7.39 -15.09
CA LYS A 118 -13.41 -7.07 -16.32
C LYS A 118 -12.04 -7.74 -16.37
N LEU A 119 -11.25 -7.63 -15.30
CA LEU A 119 -9.94 -8.31 -15.22
C LEU A 119 -10.06 -9.83 -15.41
N GLN A 120 -11.13 -10.43 -14.89
CA GLN A 120 -11.40 -11.85 -15.05
C GLN A 120 -11.69 -12.25 -16.51
N ARG A 121 -12.39 -11.40 -17.26
CA ARG A 121 -12.70 -11.65 -18.68
C ARG A 121 -11.47 -11.48 -19.57
N ASP A 122 -10.59 -10.55 -19.22
CA ASP A 122 -9.37 -10.25 -19.98
C ASP A 122 -8.19 -11.18 -19.61
N ALA A 123 -8.40 -12.15 -18.73
CA ALA A 123 -7.38 -13.08 -18.27
C ALA A 123 -7.09 -14.18 -19.29
N LEU A 124 -5.81 -14.51 -19.46
CA LEU A 124 -5.34 -15.56 -20.37
C LEU A 124 -5.02 -16.85 -19.59
N PRO A 125 -5.13 -18.04 -20.21
CA PRO A 125 -4.70 -19.27 -19.57
C PRO A 125 -3.19 -19.27 -19.32
N LEU A 126 -2.76 -19.98 -18.27
CA LEU A 126 -1.33 -20.17 -17.98
C LEU A 126 -0.65 -20.94 -19.14
N PRO A 127 0.57 -20.53 -19.58
CA PRO A 127 1.29 -21.26 -20.61
C PRO A 127 1.55 -22.73 -20.24
N PRO A 128 1.45 -23.69 -21.19
CA PRO A 128 1.47 -25.12 -20.90
C PRO A 128 2.70 -25.60 -20.12
N GLY A 129 3.88 -25.05 -20.43
CA GLY A 129 5.15 -25.41 -19.78
C GLY A 129 5.34 -24.88 -18.35
N TYR A 130 4.42 -24.08 -17.80
CA TYR A 130 4.49 -23.68 -16.39
C TYR A 130 3.88 -24.72 -15.46
N ARG A 131 2.82 -25.40 -15.89
CA ARG A 131 2.06 -26.32 -15.04
C ARG A 131 2.90 -27.50 -14.57
N GLU A 132 3.70 -28.07 -15.46
CA GLU A 132 4.59 -29.21 -15.20
C GLU A 132 5.68 -28.92 -14.16
N ALA A 133 5.94 -27.65 -13.88
CA ALA A 133 6.96 -27.22 -12.91
C ALA A 133 6.35 -26.67 -11.61
N MET A 134 5.06 -26.91 -11.37
CA MET A 134 4.31 -26.45 -10.21
C MET A 134 3.70 -27.63 -9.43
N PRO A 135 4.53 -28.46 -8.77
CA PRO A 135 4.06 -29.65 -8.06
C PRO A 135 3.11 -29.33 -6.90
N LEU A 136 3.27 -28.19 -6.21
CA LEU A 136 2.39 -27.81 -5.10
C LEU A 136 0.99 -27.47 -5.61
N TRP A 137 0.91 -26.76 -6.74
CA TRP A 137 -0.34 -26.50 -7.45
C TRP A 137 -1.03 -27.80 -7.87
N GLU A 138 -0.31 -28.72 -8.52
CA GLU A 138 -0.87 -29.99 -8.98
C GLU A 138 -1.36 -30.87 -7.83
N GLU A 139 -0.68 -30.86 -6.68
CA GLU A 139 -1.13 -31.60 -5.50
C GLU A 139 -2.39 -30.98 -4.86
N SER A 140 -2.59 -29.68 -5.06
CA SER A 140 -3.65 -28.90 -4.42
C SER A 140 -4.90 -28.73 -5.29
N ILE A 141 -4.78 -28.88 -6.61
CA ILE A 141 -5.91 -28.78 -7.52
C ILE A 141 -6.89 -29.94 -7.29
N GLY A 142 -8.20 -29.67 -7.34
CA GLY A 142 -9.24 -30.67 -7.06
C GLY A 142 -9.50 -30.94 -5.57
N ARG A 143 -8.71 -30.37 -4.66
CA ARG A 143 -9.03 -30.38 -3.22
C ARG A 143 -9.91 -29.17 -2.90
N GLY A 144 -11.19 -29.42 -2.65
CA GLY A 144 -12.14 -28.39 -2.22
C GLY A 144 -12.76 -27.60 -3.37
N ARG A 145 -12.60 -26.28 -3.39
CA ARG A 145 -13.19 -25.41 -4.40
C ARG A 145 -12.41 -25.52 -5.72
N GLU A 146 -13.12 -25.65 -6.84
CA GLU A 146 -12.50 -25.59 -8.17
C GLU A 146 -11.90 -24.21 -8.45
N THR A 147 -10.67 -24.21 -8.94
CA THR A 147 -9.88 -22.99 -9.12
C THR A 147 -9.08 -23.04 -10.42
N ARG A 148 -9.11 -21.92 -11.16
CA ARG A 148 -8.38 -21.75 -12.41
C ARG A 148 -7.16 -20.88 -12.19
N LEU A 149 -6.03 -21.23 -12.79
CA LEU A 149 -4.83 -20.40 -12.77
C LEU A 149 -4.66 -19.72 -14.13
N CYS A 150 -4.69 -18.39 -14.13
CA CYS A 150 -4.66 -17.55 -15.31
C CYS A 150 -3.60 -16.46 -15.18
N VAL A 151 -3.20 -15.87 -16.31
CA VAL A 151 -2.22 -14.79 -16.40
C VAL A 151 -2.91 -13.49 -16.80
N SER A 152 -2.49 -12.38 -16.21
CA SER A 152 -2.97 -11.05 -16.60
C SER A 152 -1.87 -10.00 -16.43
N SER A 153 -1.66 -9.17 -17.46
CA SER A 153 -0.75 -8.03 -17.44
C SER A 153 -1.32 -6.81 -16.69
N ASN A 154 -2.60 -6.87 -16.30
CA ASN A 154 -3.31 -5.78 -15.63
C ASN A 154 -3.28 -5.89 -14.08
N VAL A 155 -2.56 -6.87 -13.54
CA VAL A 155 -2.35 -7.06 -12.09
C VAL A 155 -0.87 -6.93 -11.74
N ALA A 156 -0.57 -6.30 -10.60
CA ALA A 156 0.80 -6.07 -10.15
C ALA A 156 1.32 -7.16 -9.20
N VAL A 157 0.42 -7.91 -8.59
CA VAL A 157 0.69 -8.99 -7.63
C VAL A 157 -0.29 -10.14 -7.92
N PRO A 158 -0.03 -11.37 -7.45
CA PRO A 158 -0.99 -12.46 -7.54
C PRO A 158 -2.30 -12.07 -6.85
N VAL A 159 -3.44 -12.42 -7.44
CA VAL A 159 -4.76 -12.12 -6.85
C VAL A 159 -5.71 -13.28 -7.01
N ALA A 160 -6.21 -13.80 -5.89
CA ALA A 160 -7.37 -14.68 -5.81
C ALA A 160 -8.68 -13.90 -6.05
N VAL A 161 -9.47 -14.31 -7.04
CA VAL A 161 -10.69 -13.63 -7.47
C VAL A 161 -11.84 -14.60 -7.77
N GLY A 162 -13.06 -14.09 -7.68
CA GLY A 162 -14.29 -14.77 -8.10
C GLY A 162 -15.03 -15.41 -6.94
N LEU A 163 -16.28 -15.00 -6.71
CA LEU A 163 -17.13 -15.45 -5.59
C LEU A 163 -17.68 -16.86 -5.76
N PHE A 164 -17.95 -17.25 -7.01
CA PHE A 164 -18.51 -18.56 -7.33
C PHE A 164 -17.50 -19.38 -8.15
N ASP A 165 -16.99 -18.81 -9.24
CA ASP A 165 -15.92 -19.39 -10.06
C ASP A 165 -14.55 -18.88 -9.58
N GLY A 166 -13.81 -19.74 -8.88
CA GLY A 166 -12.53 -19.37 -8.28
C GLY A 166 -11.44 -19.25 -9.34
N MET A 167 -10.72 -18.14 -9.35
CA MET A 167 -9.63 -17.92 -10.29
C MET A 167 -8.48 -17.18 -9.62
N ILE A 168 -7.26 -17.56 -9.93
CA ILE A 168 -6.04 -16.90 -9.50
C ILE A 168 -5.44 -16.21 -10.72
N LEU A 169 -5.27 -14.89 -10.60
CA LEU A 169 -4.64 -14.06 -11.62
C LEU A 169 -3.17 -13.86 -11.25
N MET A 170 -2.29 -14.44 -12.04
CA MET A 170 -0.85 -14.28 -11.93
C MET A 170 -0.37 -13.16 -12.87
N PRO A 171 0.40 -12.19 -12.37
CA PRO A 171 1.07 -11.22 -13.23
C PRO A 171 2.07 -11.88 -14.18
N ASP A 172 2.12 -11.40 -15.42
CA ASP A 172 3.08 -11.84 -16.45
C ASP A 172 4.54 -11.62 -16.01
N HIS A 173 4.86 -10.44 -15.47
CA HIS A 173 6.20 -10.10 -15.02
C HIS A 173 6.70 -10.99 -13.87
N LEU A 174 5.81 -11.55 -13.03
CA LEU A 174 6.23 -12.49 -11.99
C LEU A 174 6.69 -13.82 -12.58
N LEU A 175 6.09 -14.25 -13.69
CA LEU A 175 6.53 -15.45 -14.39
C LEU A 175 7.95 -15.28 -14.95
N GLU A 176 8.32 -14.06 -15.32
CA GLU A 176 9.64 -13.72 -15.87
C GLU A 176 10.69 -13.47 -14.77
N SER A 177 10.31 -12.83 -13.66
CA SER A 177 11.26 -12.34 -12.65
C SER A 177 11.41 -13.26 -11.42
N PHE A 178 10.55 -14.27 -11.24
CA PHE A 178 10.62 -15.21 -10.12
C PHE A 178 10.93 -16.63 -10.59
N ASP A 179 11.57 -17.40 -9.72
CA ASP A 179 11.75 -18.82 -9.98
C ASP A 179 10.41 -19.57 -9.91
N ARG A 180 10.36 -20.75 -10.54
CA ARG A 180 9.12 -21.53 -10.65
C ARG A 180 8.62 -22.00 -9.29
N ALA A 181 9.51 -22.23 -8.33
CA ALA A 181 9.15 -22.64 -6.98
C ALA A 181 8.47 -21.50 -6.21
N ASP A 182 8.92 -20.26 -6.37
CA ASP A 182 8.31 -19.07 -5.80
C ASP A 182 6.92 -18.83 -6.41
N VAL A 183 6.79 -18.96 -7.74
CA VAL A 183 5.48 -18.87 -8.43
C VAL A 183 4.51 -19.96 -7.92
N ASP A 184 4.99 -21.18 -7.69
CA ASP A 184 4.20 -22.27 -7.14
C ASP A 184 3.75 -21.99 -5.69
N ARG A 185 4.66 -21.48 -4.84
CA ARG A 185 4.32 -21.04 -3.46
C ARG A 185 3.32 -19.88 -3.43
N PHE A 186 3.45 -18.90 -4.33
CA PHE A 186 2.49 -17.79 -4.42
C PHE A 186 1.12 -18.27 -4.90
N SER A 187 1.10 -19.20 -5.86
CA SER A 187 -0.15 -19.81 -6.33
C SER A 187 -0.83 -20.60 -5.20
N LEU A 188 -0.04 -21.27 -4.36
CA LEU A 188 -0.52 -21.96 -3.17
C LEU A 188 -1.10 -21.00 -2.12
N HIS A 189 -0.50 -19.82 -1.92
CA HIS A 189 -1.03 -18.77 -1.05
C HIS A 189 -2.39 -18.26 -1.54
N GLU A 190 -2.49 -17.92 -2.82
CA GLU A 190 -3.75 -17.44 -3.41
C GLU A 190 -4.82 -18.53 -3.44
N MET A 191 -4.42 -19.79 -3.63
CA MET A 191 -5.31 -20.93 -3.47
C MET A 191 -5.89 -21.00 -2.05
N ALA A 192 -5.07 -20.78 -1.02
CA ALA A 192 -5.53 -20.80 0.37
C ALA A 192 -6.68 -19.81 0.61
N HIS A 193 -6.63 -18.61 0.02
CA HIS A 193 -7.74 -17.64 0.07
C HIS A 193 -9.04 -18.22 -0.49
N LEU A 194 -8.98 -18.86 -1.67
CA LEU A 194 -10.17 -19.42 -2.32
C LEU A 194 -10.72 -20.64 -1.57
N GLN A 195 -9.84 -21.49 -1.03
CA GLN A 195 -10.24 -22.65 -0.23
C GLN A 195 -10.89 -22.23 1.10
N ARG A 196 -10.39 -21.16 1.72
CA ARG A 196 -10.92 -20.59 2.96
C ARG A 196 -12.15 -19.70 2.74
N ARG A 197 -12.59 -19.50 1.49
CA ARG A 197 -13.70 -18.59 1.12
C ARG A 197 -13.47 -17.16 1.60
N ASP A 198 -12.22 -16.71 1.54
CA ASP A 198 -11.82 -15.37 1.97
C ASP A 198 -12.44 -14.27 1.10
N ASP A 199 -12.75 -14.57 -0.15
CA ASP A 199 -13.49 -13.72 -1.08
C ASP A 199 -14.89 -13.34 -0.56
N TRP A 200 -15.63 -14.30 0.02
CA TRP A 200 -16.94 -14.06 0.63
C TRP A 200 -16.85 -13.25 1.91
N THR A 201 -15.92 -13.64 2.78
CA THR A 201 -15.74 -12.95 4.06
C THR A 201 -15.24 -11.51 3.86
N CYS A 202 -14.37 -11.27 2.88
CA CYS A 202 -13.94 -9.94 2.47
C CYS A 202 -15.11 -9.12 1.86
N ALA A 203 -15.99 -9.75 1.08
CA ALA A 203 -17.19 -9.08 0.57
C ALA A 203 -18.08 -8.59 1.72
N LEU A 204 -18.37 -9.46 2.69
CA LEU A 204 -19.16 -9.12 3.87
C LEU A 204 -18.51 -8.02 4.70
N GLU A 205 -17.20 -8.11 4.95
CA GLU A 205 -16.43 -7.10 5.66
C GLU A 205 -16.49 -5.73 4.98
N ARG A 206 -16.35 -5.69 3.66
CA ARG A 206 -16.46 -4.45 2.86
C ARG A 206 -17.86 -3.86 2.94
N ILE A 207 -18.90 -4.69 2.84
CA ILE A 207 -20.30 -4.25 3.01
C ILE A 207 -20.50 -3.68 4.42
N ALA A 208 -20.03 -4.38 5.45
CA ALA A 208 -20.11 -3.91 6.83
C ALA A 208 -19.40 -2.56 7.02
N CYS A 209 -18.19 -2.39 6.47
CA CYS A 209 -17.47 -1.12 6.48
C CYS A 209 -18.17 0.00 5.70
N ALA A 210 -18.94 -0.33 4.65
CA ALA A 210 -19.71 0.65 3.90
C ALA A 210 -20.96 1.10 4.67
N VAL A 211 -21.68 0.17 5.29
CA VAL A 211 -22.91 0.45 6.06
C VAL A 211 -22.60 1.12 7.40
N LEU A 212 -21.54 0.65 8.08
CA LEU A 212 -21.05 1.17 9.37
C LEU A 212 -19.83 2.08 9.18
N PHE A 213 -19.81 2.87 8.10
CA PHE A 213 -18.66 3.70 7.73
C PHE A 213 -18.24 4.69 8.81
N PHE A 214 -19.18 5.13 9.65
CA PHE A 214 -18.94 6.06 10.76
C PHE A 214 -18.28 5.38 11.98
N ASN A 215 -18.30 4.05 12.04
CA ASN A 215 -17.85 3.29 13.20
C ASN A 215 -16.35 2.93 13.10
N PRO A 216 -15.46 3.52 13.92
CA PRO A 216 -14.04 3.23 13.89
C PRO A 216 -13.71 1.81 14.38
N ALA A 217 -14.54 1.20 15.24
CA ALA A 217 -14.34 -0.15 15.75
C ALA A 217 -14.50 -1.19 14.64
N VAL A 218 -15.50 -1.02 13.74
CA VAL A 218 -15.66 -1.89 12.56
C VAL A 218 -14.44 -1.81 11.64
N ARG A 219 -13.93 -0.59 11.39
CA ARG A 219 -12.69 -0.41 10.61
C ARG A 219 -11.47 -1.03 11.30
N TRP A 220 -11.45 -1.10 12.63
CA TRP A 220 -10.41 -1.78 13.36
C TRP A 220 -10.50 -3.30 13.21
N ILE A 221 -11.71 -3.87 13.36
CA ILE A 221 -11.97 -5.31 13.13
C ILE A 221 -11.52 -5.70 11.71
N ALA A 222 -11.90 -4.91 10.70
CA ALA A 222 -11.49 -5.10 9.31
C ALA A 222 -9.96 -5.23 9.17
N ARG A 223 -9.19 -4.30 9.74
CA ARG A 223 -7.71 -4.38 9.73
C ARG A 223 -7.16 -5.63 10.42
N GLN A 224 -7.80 -6.09 11.49
CA GLN A 224 -7.39 -7.32 12.16
C GLN A 224 -7.72 -8.55 11.32
N LEU A 225 -8.90 -8.58 10.69
CA LEU A 225 -9.30 -9.63 9.76
C LEU A 225 -8.34 -9.70 8.58
N ASP A 226 -8.02 -8.58 7.94
CA ASP A 226 -7.02 -8.51 6.86
C ASP A 226 -5.68 -9.11 7.29
N LEU A 227 -5.17 -8.72 8.45
CA LEU A 227 -3.89 -9.22 8.94
C LEU A 227 -3.93 -10.72 9.26
N GLU A 228 -4.93 -11.18 10.01
CA GLU A 228 -5.03 -12.60 10.40
C GLU A 228 -5.35 -13.50 9.20
N ARG A 229 -6.06 -12.98 8.19
CA ARG A 229 -6.32 -13.68 6.93
C ARG A 229 -5.04 -13.99 6.17
N GLU A 230 -4.22 -12.96 5.94
CA GLU A 230 -2.93 -13.13 5.26
C GLU A 230 -2.03 -14.10 6.03
N VAL A 231 -1.97 -13.95 7.36
CA VAL A 231 -1.15 -14.79 8.23
C VAL A 231 -1.66 -16.23 8.25
N ALA A 232 -2.98 -16.47 8.17
CA ALA A 232 -3.56 -17.80 8.07
C ALA A 232 -3.30 -18.46 6.69
N CYS A 233 -3.28 -17.69 5.60
CA CYS A 233 -2.86 -18.19 4.29
C CYS A 233 -1.35 -18.53 4.28
N ASP A 234 -0.53 -17.68 4.89
CA ASP A 234 0.90 -17.95 5.10
C ASP A 234 1.12 -19.25 5.90
N ASP A 235 0.33 -19.51 6.95
CA ASP A 235 0.35 -20.77 7.71
C ASP A 235 0.03 -21.98 6.83
N TRP A 236 -0.93 -21.83 5.91
CA TRP A 236 -1.34 -22.91 5.02
C TRP A 236 -0.20 -23.31 4.07
N VAL A 237 0.50 -22.33 3.48
CA VAL A 237 1.69 -22.56 2.64
C VAL A 237 2.80 -23.24 3.43
N VAL A 238 3.10 -22.75 4.64
CA VAL A 238 4.15 -23.31 5.49
C VAL A 238 3.81 -24.73 5.94
N ALA A 239 2.54 -25.01 6.26
CA ALA A 239 2.10 -26.34 6.68
C ALA A 239 2.30 -27.40 5.58
N GLN A 240 2.11 -27.03 4.31
CA GLN A 240 2.28 -27.93 3.17
C GLN A 240 3.73 -28.03 2.71
N THR A 241 4.45 -26.91 2.60
CA THR A 241 5.82 -26.87 2.08
C THR A 241 6.88 -27.23 3.12
N ARG A 242 6.62 -26.96 4.40
CA ARG A 242 7.60 -26.97 5.51
C ARG A 242 8.78 -26.02 5.31
N GLU A 243 8.65 -25.04 4.41
CA GLU A 243 9.73 -24.15 3.99
C GLU A 243 9.45 -22.69 4.38
N VAL A 244 9.73 -22.34 5.64
CA VAL A 244 9.48 -20.96 6.14
C VAL A 244 10.42 -19.93 5.50
N ARG A 245 11.73 -20.23 5.44
CA ARG A 245 12.75 -19.26 5.01
C ARG A 245 12.69 -18.97 3.50
N PRO A 246 12.62 -19.97 2.60
CA PRO A 246 12.48 -19.72 1.17
C PRO A 246 11.23 -18.88 0.87
N TYR A 247 10.11 -19.21 1.52
CA TYR A 247 8.87 -18.46 1.36
C TYR A 247 8.98 -17.00 1.84
N ALA A 248 9.59 -16.75 3.00
CA ALA A 248 9.81 -15.39 3.49
C ALA A 248 10.73 -14.56 2.57
N VAL A 249 11.73 -15.19 1.96
CA VAL A 249 12.59 -14.55 0.95
C VAL A 249 11.78 -14.21 -0.31
N GLY A 250 10.95 -15.13 -0.79
CA GLY A 250 10.04 -14.88 -1.92
C GLY A 250 9.10 -13.69 -1.67
N LEU A 251 8.48 -13.62 -0.48
CA LEU A 251 7.64 -12.49 -0.07
C LEU A 251 8.42 -11.16 -0.05
N THR A 252 9.69 -11.18 0.39
CA THR A 252 10.55 -10.00 0.42
C THR A 252 10.87 -9.51 -0.99
N LYS A 253 11.28 -10.42 -1.87
CA LYS A 253 11.51 -10.11 -3.30
C LYS A 253 10.25 -9.56 -3.97
N MET A 254 9.08 -10.15 -3.69
CA MET A 254 7.80 -9.66 -4.23
C MET A 254 7.50 -8.24 -3.73
N ALA A 255 7.78 -7.95 -2.46
CA ALA A 255 7.62 -6.61 -1.89
C ALA A 255 8.56 -5.56 -2.53
N GLU A 256 9.75 -5.98 -2.93
CA GLU A 256 10.74 -5.13 -3.61
C GLU A 256 10.40 -4.90 -5.09
N ALA A 257 9.92 -5.93 -5.78
CA ALA A 257 9.54 -5.88 -7.19
C ALA A 257 8.24 -5.08 -7.42
N THR A 258 7.33 -5.05 -6.43
CA THR A 258 6.05 -4.35 -6.54
C THR A 258 6.24 -2.84 -6.48
N LYS A 259 5.83 -2.11 -7.53
CA LYS A 259 5.79 -0.63 -7.52
C LYS A 259 4.66 -0.14 -6.61
N TRP A 260 5.00 0.30 -5.40
CA TRP A 260 4.03 0.84 -4.45
C TRP A 260 3.64 2.28 -4.84
N PRO A 261 2.35 2.59 -5.05
CA PRO A 261 1.94 3.95 -5.33
C PRO A 261 2.22 4.86 -4.11
N HIS A 262 3.02 5.91 -4.30
CA HIS A 262 3.35 6.91 -3.27
C HIS A 262 2.15 7.78 -2.82
N ARG A 263 0.98 7.61 -3.43
CA ARG A 263 -0.27 8.28 -3.04
C ARG A 263 -1.33 7.24 -2.78
N ALA A 264 -2.05 7.41 -1.68
CA ALA A 264 -3.23 6.61 -1.33
C ALA A 264 -4.25 6.72 -2.46
N VAL A 265 -4.18 5.80 -3.42
CA VAL A 265 -5.27 5.59 -4.37
C VAL A 265 -6.46 5.18 -3.50
N PRO A 266 -7.62 5.83 -3.64
CA PRO A 266 -8.81 5.43 -2.92
C PRO A 266 -9.35 4.18 -3.61
N THR A 267 -8.64 3.06 -3.55
CA THR A 267 -9.13 1.73 -3.87
C THR A 267 -8.55 0.82 -2.79
N PRO A 268 -9.26 0.60 -1.67
CA PRO A 268 -8.80 -0.25 -0.57
C PRO A 268 -8.92 -1.73 -0.94
N ALA A 269 -8.97 -2.04 -2.24
CA ALA A 269 -9.44 -3.32 -2.71
C ALA A 269 -8.32 -4.33 -2.98
N ILE A 270 -7.10 -3.86 -3.31
CA ILE A 270 -6.10 -4.71 -4.00
C ILE A 270 -4.66 -4.50 -3.51
N PHE A 271 -4.36 -3.45 -2.74
CA PHE A 271 -2.96 -3.17 -2.39
C PHE A 271 -2.65 -3.60 -0.96
N ALA A 272 -1.77 -4.59 -0.85
CA ALA A 272 -0.94 -4.79 0.33
C ALA A 272 -0.20 -3.47 0.68
N SER A 273 0.36 -3.35 1.88
CA SER A 273 1.25 -2.25 2.21
C SER A 273 2.62 -2.82 2.58
N ARG A 274 3.71 -2.09 2.33
CA ARG A 274 5.05 -2.53 2.76
C ARG A 274 5.06 -2.93 4.25
N LYS A 275 4.35 -2.16 5.09
CA LYS A 275 4.18 -2.43 6.52
C LYS A 275 3.45 -3.74 6.82
N SER A 276 2.44 -4.13 6.02
CA SER A 276 1.74 -5.41 6.23
C SER A 276 2.63 -6.60 5.87
N ILE A 277 3.47 -6.49 4.83
CA ILE A 277 4.43 -7.56 4.47
C ILE A 277 5.49 -7.73 5.55
N SER A 278 6.04 -6.65 6.11
CA SER A 278 7.01 -6.75 7.22
C SER A 278 6.42 -7.47 8.44
N ILE A 279 5.18 -7.16 8.81
CA ILE A 279 4.49 -7.84 9.93
C ILE A 279 4.27 -9.32 9.62
N ARG A 280 3.91 -9.67 8.36
CA ARG A 280 3.76 -11.06 7.92
C ARG A 280 5.08 -11.83 8.04
N ILE A 281 6.18 -11.25 7.55
CA ILE A 281 7.52 -11.87 7.63
C ILE A 281 7.96 -12.05 9.09
N GLU A 282 7.76 -11.04 9.93
CA GLU A 282 8.07 -11.13 11.36
C GLU A 282 7.27 -12.27 12.04
N ARG A 283 5.97 -12.37 11.73
CA ARG A 283 5.10 -13.44 12.24
C ARG A 283 5.44 -14.81 11.67
N LEU A 284 5.91 -14.88 10.43
CA LEU A 284 6.38 -16.10 9.77
C LEU A 284 7.67 -16.63 10.41
N LEU A 285 8.60 -15.75 10.75
CA LEU A 285 9.91 -16.12 11.31
C LEU A 285 9.89 -16.40 12.82
N ASN A 286 8.75 -16.20 13.49
CA ASN A 286 8.62 -16.47 14.92
C ASN A 286 8.58 -17.98 15.22
N LYS A 287 9.63 -18.50 15.86
CA LYS A 287 9.85 -19.94 16.15
C LYS A 287 8.81 -20.59 17.07
N HIS A 288 8.04 -19.80 17.84
CA HIS A 288 7.09 -20.33 18.84
C HIS A 288 5.64 -20.36 18.37
N ARG A 289 5.39 -20.22 17.06
CA ARG A 289 4.05 -20.17 16.47
C ARG A 289 3.50 -21.56 16.17
N ASP A 290 2.20 -21.73 16.38
CA ASP A 290 1.45 -22.86 15.83
C ASP A 290 1.03 -22.55 14.39
N VAL A 291 1.56 -23.32 13.44
CA VAL A 291 1.32 -23.18 11.99
C VAL A 291 0.20 -24.08 11.48
N ARG A 292 -0.48 -24.82 12.36
CA ARG A 292 -1.56 -25.71 11.94
C ARG A 292 -2.74 -24.89 11.40
N PRO A 293 -3.23 -25.15 10.18
CA PRO A 293 -4.33 -24.41 9.57
C PRO A 293 -5.70 -24.87 10.08
N THR A 294 -5.79 -25.39 11.31
CA THR A 294 -7.03 -25.94 11.88
C THR A 294 -7.61 -25.02 12.93
N LEU A 295 -8.94 -24.97 13.00
CA LEU A 295 -9.62 -24.21 14.05
C LEU A 295 -9.43 -24.89 15.40
N THR A 296 -8.79 -24.21 16.36
CA THR A 296 -8.87 -24.62 17.77
C THR A 296 -10.20 -24.12 18.33
N GLY A 297 -11.10 -25.02 18.70
CA GLY A 297 -12.48 -24.67 19.07
C GLY A 297 -12.61 -23.81 20.34
N GLY A 298 -11.72 -23.97 21.33
CA GLY A 298 -11.83 -23.31 22.64
C GLY A 298 -12.02 -21.79 22.59
N PRO A 299 -11.11 -21.01 21.95
CA PRO A 299 -11.22 -19.55 21.92
C PRO A 299 -12.41 -19.03 21.12
N ALA A 300 -12.74 -19.68 19.99
CA ALA A 300 -13.88 -19.29 19.16
C ALA A 300 -15.22 -19.51 19.89
N VAL A 301 -15.35 -20.66 20.58
CA VAL A 301 -16.52 -20.96 21.43
C VAL A 301 -16.60 -20.00 22.61
N ALA A 302 -15.48 -19.70 23.28
CA ALA A 302 -15.45 -18.74 24.38
C ALA A 302 -15.87 -17.33 23.93
N CYS A 303 -15.41 -16.89 22.75
CA CYS A 303 -15.83 -15.62 22.18
C CYS A 303 -17.33 -15.60 21.85
N GLY A 304 -17.84 -16.65 21.18
CA GLY A 304 -19.27 -16.77 20.88
C GLY A 304 -20.13 -16.78 22.14
N ALA A 305 -19.77 -17.56 23.16
CA ALA A 305 -20.48 -17.62 24.43
C ALA A 305 -20.45 -16.27 25.17
N ALA A 306 -19.31 -15.59 25.18
CA ALA A 306 -19.19 -14.29 25.83
C ALA A 306 -19.96 -13.19 25.07
N ILE A 307 -20.03 -13.25 23.73
CA ILE A 307 -20.86 -12.36 22.93
C ILE A 307 -22.34 -12.60 23.23
N LEU A 308 -22.79 -13.86 23.29
CA LEU A 308 -24.18 -14.18 23.65
C LEU A 308 -24.54 -13.69 25.06
N ALA A 309 -23.66 -13.90 26.04
CA ALA A 309 -23.84 -13.42 27.40
C ALA A 309 -23.88 -11.89 27.47
N ALA A 310 -22.98 -11.21 26.76
CA ALA A 310 -22.98 -9.75 26.66
C ALA A 310 -24.29 -9.27 26.05
N SER A 311 -24.71 -9.83 24.91
CA SER A 311 -25.94 -9.48 24.20
C SER A 311 -27.17 -9.54 25.11
N ALA A 312 -27.31 -10.58 25.93
CA ALA A 312 -28.39 -10.70 26.90
C ALA A 312 -28.41 -9.57 27.95
N VAL A 313 -27.23 -9.10 28.38
CA VAL A 313 -27.08 -7.94 29.27
C VAL A 313 -27.32 -6.62 28.52
N LEU A 314 -26.93 -6.51 27.25
CA LEU A 314 -27.12 -5.29 26.47
C LEU A 314 -28.61 -5.01 26.20
N LEU A 315 -29.40 -6.07 25.92
CA LEU A 315 -30.85 -5.95 25.78
C LEU A 315 -31.55 -5.41 27.05
N SER A 316 -30.96 -5.58 28.25
CA SER A 316 -31.57 -5.10 29.49
C SER A 316 -31.21 -3.64 29.86
N VAL A 317 -30.23 -3.03 29.17
CA VAL A 317 -29.71 -1.68 29.49
C VAL A 317 -29.83 -0.70 28.31
N ALA A 318 -30.27 -1.17 27.13
CA ALA A 318 -30.35 -0.33 25.93
C ALA A 318 -31.28 0.90 26.11
N PRO A 319 -30.80 2.13 25.83
CA PRO A 319 -31.62 3.33 25.90
C PRO A 319 -32.68 3.35 24.79
N VAL A 320 -33.90 3.78 25.12
CA VAL A 320 -34.98 3.90 24.13
C VAL A 320 -34.95 5.30 23.50
N ILE A 321 -34.65 5.38 22.20
CA ILE A 321 -34.66 6.65 21.46
C ILE A 321 -36.07 6.94 20.95
N GLY A 322 -36.62 8.11 21.31
CA GLY A 322 -37.91 8.60 20.84
C GLY A 322 -37.76 9.89 20.03
N SER A 323 -38.66 10.12 19.07
CA SER A 323 -38.75 11.42 18.40
C SER A 323 -39.87 12.27 18.99
N VAL A 324 -39.60 13.56 19.22
CA VAL A 324 -40.62 14.53 19.65
C VAL A 324 -40.87 15.53 18.53
N ASN A 325 -42.13 15.74 18.18
CA ASN A 325 -42.54 16.83 17.29
C ASN A 325 -42.49 18.13 18.08
N THR A 326 -41.48 18.96 17.82
CA THR A 326 -41.35 20.32 18.37
C THR A 326 -42.18 21.35 17.58
N ALA A 327 -43.00 20.93 16.63
CA ALA A 327 -44.05 21.79 16.09
C ALA A 327 -44.98 22.12 17.24
N ALA A 328 -44.86 23.33 17.79
CA ALA A 328 -45.77 23.87 18.77
C ALA A 328 -47.19 23.63 18.24
N ALA A 329 -47.92 22.71 18.87
CA ALA A 329 -49.35 22.71 18.75
C ALA A 329 -49.77 24.14 19.13
N PRO A 330 -50.52 24.87 18.28
CA PRO A 330 -51.19 26.06 18.76
C PRO A 330 -51.91 25.62 20.03
N LEU A 331 -51.74 26.37 21.11
CA LEU A 331 -52.58 26.20 22.29
C LEU A 331 -54.02 26.15 21.75
N GLU A 332 -54.65 24.97 21.78
CA GLU A 332 -56.10 24.93 21.73
C GLU A 332 -56.51 25.65 23.00
N VAL A 333 -56.77 26.95 22.86
CA VAL A 333 -57.66 27.67 23.75
C VAL A 333 -58.96 26.88 23.64
N GLY A 334 -59.15 25.97 24.60
CA GLY A 334 -60.36 25.17 24.68
C GLY A 334 -61.52 26.13 24.52
N LYS A 335 -62.39 25.85 23.55
CA LYS A 335 -63.66 26.56 23.39
C LYS A 335 -64.37 26.50 24.74
N ALA A 336 -64.31 27.58 25.50
CA ALA A 336 -65.08 27.73 26.71
C ALA A 336 -66.55 27.55 26.31
N GLN A 337 -67.17 26.48 26.81
CA GLN A 337 -68.62 26.34 26.75
C GLN A 337 -69.24 27.61 27.35
N PRO A 338 -70.24 28.23 26.70
CA PRO A 338 -70.92 29.38 27.28
C PRO A 338 -71.64 28.93 28.54
N GLY A 339 -71.10 29.32 29.70
CA GLY A 339 -71.80 29.23 30.98
C GLY A 339 -73.05 30.13 31.00
N PRO A 340 -74.05 29.83 31.84
CA PRO A 340 -75.36 30.47 31.77
C PRO A 340 -75.27 31.98 32.02
N ALA A 341 -76.00 32.73 31.19
CA ALA A 341 -76.03 34.19 31.15
C ALA A 341 -76.35 34.79 32.53
N MET A 342 -75.35 35.41 33.17
CA MET A 342 -75.55 36.17 34.39
C MET A 342 -76.07 37.57 34.07
N ARG A 343 -77.24 37.86 34.62
CA ARG A 343 -78.12 39.01 34.37
C ARG A 343 -77.41 40.36 34.61
N ARG A 344 -77.34 41.19 33.57
CA ARG A 344 -76.78 42.56 33.61
C ARG A 344 -77.62 43.45 34.55
N LYS A 345 -77.06 43.92 35.67
CA LYS A 345 -77.60 45.04 36.45
C LYS A 345 -76.94 46.35 36.01
N GLN A 346 -77.77 47.38 35.83
CA GLN A 346 -77.45 48.73 35.36
C GLN A 346 -76.54 49.53 36.33
N PRO A 347 -75.88 50.60 35.85
CA PRO A 347 -74.88 51.34 36.62
C PRO A 347 -75.51 52.32 37.62
N VAL A 348 -74.95 52.41 38.82
CA VAL A 348 -75.31 53.43 39.84
C VAL A 348 -74.19 54.48 39.92
N LYS A 349 -74.61 55.75 39.89
CA LYS A 349 -73.84 57.00 39.93
C LYS A 349 -73.16 57.22 41.30
N PRO A 350 -71.98 57.84 41.40
CA PRO A 350 -71.30 58.05 42.69
C PRO A 350 -71.91 59.22 43.49
N PRO A 351 -72.00 59.17 44.83
CA PRO A 351 -72.38 60.31 45.63
C PRO A 351 -71.16 61.14 46.10
N ALA A 352 -71.43 62.43 46.28
CA ALA A 352 -70.49 63.50 46.57
C ALA A 352 -69.95 63.50 48.02
N LEU A 353 -68.75 64.06 48.17
CA LEU A 353 -68.05 64.32 49.43
C LEU A 353 -68.74 65.44 50.22
N ALA A 354 -68.95 65.22 51.52
CA ALA A 354 -69.25 66.25 52.50
C ALA A 354 -68.36 66.09 53.75
N HIS A 355 -67.96 67.25 54.27
CA HIS A 355 -66.90 67.50 55.24
C HIS A 355 -67.11 66.89 56.63
N ALA A 356 -66.04 66.38 57.27
CA ALA A 356 -65.94 66.35 58.72
C ALA A 356 -64.48 66.35 59.21
N LYS A 357 -64.27 67.10 60.29
CA LYS A 357 -63.04 67.63 60.89
C LYS A 357 -62.04 66.59 61.42
N TRP A 358 -60.76 66.96 61.39
CA TRP A 358 -59.61 66.28 62.00
C TRP A 358 -59.31 66.86 63.39
N PRO A 359 -59.11 66.06 64.44
CA PRO A 359 -58.30 66.45 65.58
C PRO A 359 -56.96 65.71 65.59
N ALA A 360 -55.91 66.48 65.86
CA ALA A 360 -54.52 66.04 65.93
C ALA A 360 -54.22 65.26 67.22
N ARG A 361 -53.17 64.44 67.13
CA ARG A 361 -52.41 63.72 68.18
C ARG A 361 -53.09 62.50 68.81
N VAL A 362 -52.62 61.32 68.41
CA VAL A 362 -52.30 60.23 69.35
C VAL A 362 -50.98 59.60 68.91
N ALA A 363 -50.16 59.31 69.90
CA ALA A 363 -48.79 58.84 69.83
C ALA A 363 -48.62 57.49 69.11
N VAL A 364 -47.38 57.26 68.71
CA VAL A 364 -46.83 55.97 68.29
C VAL A 364 -47.24 54.89 69.29
N ASP A 365 -47.94 53.87 68.81
CA ASP A 365 -47.90 52.58 69.46
C ASP A 365 -47.65 51.48 68.42
N SER A 366 -46.58 50.76 68.67
CA SER A 366 -46.04 49.67 67.88
C SER A 366 -46.95 48.45 68.01
N GLY A 367 -47.69 48.11 66.97
CA GLY A 367 -48.39 46.83 66.91
C GLY A 367 -49.52 46.78 65.91
N LEU A 368 -49.22 46.71 64.62
CA LEU A 368 -50.08 46.02 63.63
C LEU A 368 -49.26 45.69 62.37
N ALA A 369 -48.39 44.70 62.50
CA ALA A 369 -47.84 43.97 61.37
C ALA A 369 -48.91 43.00 60.86
N GLY A 370 -49.33 43.15 59.60
CA GLY A 370 -50.08 42.10 58.92
C GLY A 370 -51.13 42.63 57.96
N ARG A 371 -50.93 42.29 56.68
CA ARG A 371 -51.87 42.42 55.55
C ARG A 371 -51.94 43.80 54.89
N THR A 372 -51.02 44.02 53.93
CA THR A 372 -51.25 44.66 52.61
C THR A 372 -49.96 44.83 51.75
N ARG A 373 -48.94 43.96 51.88
CA ARG A 373 -47.75 44.01 50.99
C ARG A 373 -47.75 43.06 49.78
N HIS A 374 -48.64 42.06 49.78
CA HIS A 374 -48.57 40.93 48.84
C HIS A 374 -48.80 41.26 47.34
N PRO A 375 -49.66 42.21 46.93
CA PRO A 375 -49.95 42.41 45.51
C PRO A 375 -48.80 43.08 44.72
N LEU A 376 -48.10 44.05 45.33
CA LEU A 376 -47.07 44.85 44.66
C LEU A 376 -45.74 44.10 44.52
N GLU A 377 -45.37 43.28 45.50
CA GLU A 377 -44.18 42.43 45.42
C GLU A 377 -44.32 41.36 44.33
N THR A 378 -45.53 40.81 44.15
CA THR A 378 -45.80 39.79 43.12
C THR A 378 -45.72 40.39 41.71
N VAL A 379 -46.22 41.61 41.52
CA VAL A 379 -46.12 42.31 40.22
C VAL A 379 -44.67 42.71 39.91
N ASN A 380 -43.91 43.22 40.88
CA ASN A 380 -42.50 43.56 40.67
C ASN A 380 -41.63 42.33 40.38
N ALA A 381 -41.94 41.18 40.99
CA ALA A 381 -41.29 39.91 40.67
C ALA A 381 -41.59 39.46 39.23
N GLN A 382 -42.84 39.59 38.78
CA GLN A 382 -43.25 39.22 37.42
C GLN A 382 -42.60 40.12 36.35
N VAL A 383 -42.50 41.42 36.61
CA VAL A 383 -41.83 42.39 35.71
C VAL A 383 -40.33 42.10 35.62
N SER A 384 -39.69 41.78 36.75
CA SER A 384 -38.27 41.41 36.79
C SER A 384 -38.00 40.11 36.00
N ALA A 385 -38.86 39.10 36.16
CA ALA A 385 -38.77 37.85 35.38
C ALA A 385 -38.96 38.08 33.88
N ASN A 386 -39.93 38.91 33.48
CA ASN A 386 -40.15 39.25 32.07
C ASN A 386 -38.97 40.01 31.45
N THR A 387 -38.32 40.88 32.24
CA THR A 387 -37.14 41.63 31.80
C THR A 387 -35.93 40.70 31.61
N GLN A 388 -35.75 39.71 32.49
CA GLN A 388 -34.72 38.67 32.34
C GLN A 388 -34.96 37.78 31.11
N VAL A 389 -36.21 37.40 30.83
CA VAL A 389 -36.56 36.63 29.62
C VAL A 389 -36.29 37.45 28.35
N SER A 390 -36.58 38.76 28.36
CA SER A 390 -36.27 39.65 27.23
C SER A 390 -34.76 39.76 26.97
N ALA A 391 -33.95 39.88 28.02
CA ALA A 391 -32.50 39.90 27.91
C ALA A 391 -31.92 38.57 27.39
N ALA A 392 -32.44 37.44 27.87
CA ALA A 392 -32.06 36.11 27.38
C ALA A 392 -32.40 35.93 25.89
N ASN A 393 -33.58 36.40 25.46
CA ASN A 393 -33.99 36.34 24.05
C ASN A 393 -33.09 37.21 23.15
N ALA A 394 -32.67 38.39 23.62
CA ALA A 394 -31.71 39.23 22.89
C ALA A 394 -30.34 38.54 22.75
N GLN A 395 -29.89 37.84 23.79
CA GLN A 395 -28.63 37.07 23.75
C GLN A 395 -28.70 35.89 22.78
N VAL A 396 -29.83 35.18 22.72
CA VAL A 396 -30.07 34.11 21.74
C VAL A 396 -30.09 34.65 20.31
N ALA A 397 -30.72 35.81 20.07
CA ALA A 397 -30.72 36.45 18.76
C ALA A 397 -29.30 36.82 18.31
N ALA A 398 -28.47 37.36 19.21
CA ALA A 398 -27.06 37.67 18.93
C ALA A 398 -26.21 36.41 18.68
N SER A 399 -26.51 35.30 19.35
CA SER A 399 -25.86 34.00 19.10
C SER A 399 -26.24 33.44 17.72
N ASN A 400 -27.53 33.49 17.37
CA ASN A 400 -28.03 33.05 16.07
C ASN A 400 -27.42 33.85 14.91
N ALA A 401 -27.24 35.16 15.07
CA ALA A 401 -26.56 36.00 14.08
C ALA A 401 -25.09 35.58 13.86
N ARG A 402 -24.37 35.21 14.93
CA ARG A 402 -22.99 34.69 14.83
C ARG A 402 -22.93 33.33 14.14
N VAL A 403 -23.86 32.43 14.43
CA VAL A 403 -23.97 31.14 13.74
C VAL A 403 -24.29 31.32 12.26
N ALA A 404 -25.15 32.27 11.90
CA ALA A 404 -25.45 32.59 10.51
C ALA A 404 -24.22 33.16 9.76
N ALA A 405 -23.40 33.99 10.42
CA ALA A 405 -22.14 34.46 9.86
C ALA A 405 -21.14 33.31 9.63
N ALA A 406 -20.93 32.46 10.64
CA ALA A 406 -20.04 31.30 10.53
C ALA A 406 -20.50 30.31 9.43
N ARG A 407 -21.81 30.12 9.24
CA ARG A 407 -22.34 29.30 8.13
C ARG A 407 -21.96 29.87 6.76
N ARG A 408 -22.01 31.20 6.58
CA ARG A 408 -21.60 31.84 5.33
C ARG A 408 -20.11 31.63 5.04
N ASP A 409 -19.26 31.72 6.07
CA ASP A 409 -17.82 31.47 5.94
C ASP A 409 -17.51 30.01 5.57
N VAL A 410 -18.23 29.07 6.17
CA VAL A 410 -18.12 27.64 5.83
C VAL A 410 -18.57 27.36 4.40
N THR A 411 -19.66 28.00 3.93
CA THR A 411 -20.12 27.90 2.53
C THR A 411 -19.10 28.48 1.56
N ALA A 412 -18.49 29.63 1.89
CA ALA A 412 -17.43 30.24 1.08
C ALA A 412 -16.16 29.38 1.05
N SER A 413 -15.85 28.68 2.14
CA SER A 413 -14.72 27.75 2.22
C SER A 413 -14.98 26.47 1.40
N THR A 414 -16.19 25.91 1.47
CA THR A 414 -16.56 24.74 0.65
C THR A 414 -16.58 25.06 -0.84
N ALA A 415 -17.00 26.26 -1.24
CA ALA A 415 -16.90 26.72 -2.63
C ALA A 415 -15.45 26.80 -3.14
N ARG A 416 -14.52 27.32 -2.31
CA ARG A 416 -13.08 27.37 -2.62
C ARG A 416 -12.48 25.96 -2.76
N ILE A 417 -12.83 25.04 -1.87
CA ILE A 417 -12.38 23.64 -1.94
C ILE A 417 -12.93 22.96 -3.19
N ALA A 418 -14.18 23.20 -3.57
CA ALA A 418 -14.77 22.65 -4.79
C ALA A 418 -14.05 23.16 -6.05
N ALA A 419 -13.70 24.46 -6.10
CA ALA A 419 -12.93 25.04 -7.19
C ALA A 419 -11.50 24.46 -7.28
N ALA A 420 -10.83 24.30 -6.14
CA ALA A 420 -9.51 23.67 -6.08
C ALA A 420 -9.55 22.21 -6.55
N ASN A 421 -10.57 21.45 -6.14
CA ASN A 421 -10.78 20.07 -6.59
C ASN A 421 -11.06 19.97 -8.09
N ALA A 422 -11.79 20.93 -8.67
CA ALA A 422 -12.02 20.99 -10.10
C ALA A 422 -10.73 21.30 -10.88
N HIS A 423 -9.86 22.17 -10.34
CA HIS A 423 -8.53 22.44 -10.90
C HIS A 423 -7.63 21.20 -10.86
N LEU A 424 -7.56 20.50 -9.72
CA LEU A 424 -6.83 19.23 -9.56
C LEU A 424 -7.32 18.16 -10.53
N LYS A 425 -8.64 18.01 -10.72
CA LYS A 425 -9.20 17.07 -11.71
C LYS A 425 -8.76 17.39 -13.15
N ARG A 426 -8.67 18.66 -13.51
CA ARG A 426 -8.15 19.08 -14.82
C ARG A 426 -6.67 18.73 -14.97
N GLN A 427 -5.85 19.03 -13.96
CA GLN A 427 -4.43 18.66 -13.95
C GLN A 427 -4.23 17.14 -14.05
N LEU A 428 -5.02 16.34 -13.33
CA LEU A 428 -4.95 14.89 -13.40
C LEU A 428 -5.29 14.36 -14.79
N LYS A 429 -6.30 14.95 -15.45
CA LYS A 429 -6.69 14.57 -16.81
C LYS A 429 -5.59 14.87 -17.82
N THR A 430 -4.93 16.02 -17.70
CA THR A 430 -3.78 16.38 -18.56
C THR A 430 -2.58 15.48 -18.29
N SER A 431 -2.21 15.20 -17.03
CA SER A 431 -1.10 14.30 -16.71
C SER A 431 -1.37 12.86 -17.18
N SER A 432 -2.62 12.39 -17.10
CA SER A 432 -3.02 11.09 -17.61
C SER A 432 -2.89 11.00 -19.14
N ALA A 433 -3.28 12.06 -19.86
CA ALA A 433 -3.10 12.13 -21.31
C ALA A 433 -1.62 12.10 -21.71
N VAL A 434 -0.75 12.85 -21.00
CA VAL A 434 0.70 12.85 -21.22
C VAL A 434 1.31 11.47 -20.94
N LEU A 435 0.88 10.79 -19.86
CA LEU A 435 1.33 9.44 -19.55
C LEU A 435 0.88 8.41 -20.60
N ALA A 436 -0.33 8.54 -21.15
CA ALA A 436 -0.81 7.69 -22.24
C ALA A 436 0.05 7.85 -23.51
N THR A 437 0.41 9.09 -23.87
CA THR A 437 1.31 9.38 -24.99
C THR A 437 2.73 8.85 -24.74
N SER A 438 3.27 9.06 -23.54
CA SER A 438 4.60 8.54 -23.17
C SER A 438 4.64 7.02 -23.17
N ASN A 439 3.60 6.34 -22.68
CA ASN A 439 3.50 4.89 -22.72
C ASN A 439 3.42 4.35 -24.16
N GLY A 440 2.70 5.04 -25.06
CA GLY A 440 2.70 4.70 -26.49
C GLY A 440 4.08 4.78 -27.13
N PHE A 441 4.89 5.77 -26.72
CA PHE A 441 6.29 5.92 -27.18
C PHE A 441 7.21 4.81 -26.62
N VAL A 442 7.00 4.39 -25.37
CA VAL A 442 7.73 3.28 -24.76
C VAL A 442 7.38 1.94 -25.42
N VAL A 443 6.10 1.70 -25.74
CA VAL A 443 5.66 0.47 -26.42
C VAL A 443 6.26 0.37 -27.82
N THR A 444 6.32 1.47 -28.57
CA THR A 444 6.94 1.52 -29.90
C THR A 444 8.46 1.35 -29.84
N SER A 445 9.13 2.00 -28.89
CA SER A 445 10.56 1.81 -28.63
C SER A 445 10.89 0.35 -28.22
N ASN A 446 10.09 -0.26 -27.36
CA ASN A 446 10.28 -1.66 -26.96
C ASN A 446 10.06 -2.62 -28.14
N GLY A 447 9.11 -2.32 -29.03
CA GLY A 447 8.92 -3.06 -30.28
C GLY A 447 10.11 -2.96 -31.23
N GLN A 448 10.82 -1.83 -31.26
CA GLN A 448 12.06 -1.67 -32.04
C GLN A 448 13.24 -2.42 -31.40
N VAL A 449 13.36 -2.40 -30.06
CA VAL A 449 14.38 -3.17 -29.32
C VAL A 449 14.16 -4.68 -29.51
N ALA A 450 12.91 -5.16 -29.49
CA ALA A 450 12.61 -6.57 -29.75
C ALA A 450 13.05 -7.01 -31.15
N ARG A 451 12.86 -6.18 -32.18
CA ARG A 451 13.37 -6.45 -33.54
C ARG A 451 14.90 -6.46 -33.59
N SER A 452 15.54 -5.47 -32.97
CA SER A 452 17.01 -5.41 -32.89
C SER A 452 17.59 -6.63 -32.16
N ASN A 453 16.93 -7.14 -31.12
CA ASN A 453 17.36 -8.34 -30.40
C ASN A 453 17.18 -9.61 -31.26
N ALA A 454 16.12 -9.68 -32.08
CA ALA A 454 15.93 -10.77 -33.03
C ALA A 454 17.02 -10.77 -34.11
N ASP A 455 17.40 -9.60 -34.62
CA ASP A 455 18.49 -9.45 -35.60
C ASP A 455 19.85 -9.85 -35.01
N VAL A 456 20.12 -9.50 -33.74
CA VAL A 456 21.33 -9.91 -33.01
C VAL A 456 21.35 -11.43 -32.78
N ALA A 457 20.21 -12.04 -32.45
CA ALA A 457 20.11 -13.49 -32.29
C ALA A 457 20.39 -14.22 -33.62
N ALA A 458 19.88 -13.70 -34.74
CA ALA A 458 20.17 -14.23 -36.07
C ALA A 458 21.66 -14.09 -36.44
N ALA A 459 22.29 -12.95 -36.12
CA ALA A 459 23.72 -12.75 -36.33
C ALA A 459 24.59 -13.71 -35.49
N ASN A 460 24.23 -13.93 -34.22
CA ASN A 460 24.93 -14.88 -33.35
C ASN A 460 24.81 -16.33 -33.85
N ALA A 461 23.67 -16.71 -34.42
CA ALA A 461 23.49 -18.03 -35.04
C ALA A 461 24.42 -18.22 -36.26
N LEU A 462 24.60 -17.17 -37.08
CA LEU A 462 25.54 -17.20 -38.21
C LEU A 462 27.00 -17.31 -37.75
N VAL A 463 27.38 -16.59 -36.69
CA VAL A 463 28.73 -16.69 -36.09
C VAL A 463 28.97 -18.09 -35.51
N ALA A 464 27.98 -18.68 -34.83
CA ALA A 464 28.08 -20.04 -34.32
C ALA A 464 28.27 -21.06 -35.45
N ALA A 465 27.55 -20.90 -36.57
CA ALA A 465 27.73 -21.73 -37.76
C ALA A 465 29.12 -21.57 -38.40
N ALA A 466 29.64 -20.34 -38.46
CA ALA A 466 30.99 -20.06 -38.97
C ALA A 466 32.08 -20.68 -38.08
N ASN A 467 31.95 -20.57 -36.75
CA ASN A 467 32.87 -21.21 -35.79
C ASN A 467 32.82 -22.73 -35.86
N GLY A 468 31.64 -23.31 -36.08
CA GLY A 468 31.50 -24.75 -36.32
C GLY A 468 32.29 -25.21 -37.56
N ARG A 469 32.20 -24.45 -38.66
CA ARG A 469 32.97 -24.71 -39.89
C ARG A 469 34.48 -24.58 -39.66
N LEU A 470 34.93 -23.54 -38.95
CA LEU A 470 36.34 -23.34 -38.61
C LEU A 470 36.91 -24.50 -37.77
N LYS A 471 36.11 -25.00 -36.82
CA LYS A 471 36.49 -26.15 -35.98
C LYS A 471 36.62 -27.43 -36.81
N THR A 472 35.73 -27.67 -37.77
CA THR A 472 35.84 -28.81 -38.70
C THR A 472 37.04 -28.69 -39.64
N THR A 473 37.39 -27.47 -40.09
CA THR A 473 38.59 -27.22 -40.90
C THR A 473 39.88 -27.41 -40.10
N THR A 474 39.89 -27.00 -38.83
CA THR A 474 41.06 -27.20 -37.94
C THR A 474 41.28 -28.69 -37.66
N LEU A 475 40.21 -29.44 -37.39
CA LEU A 475 40.27 -30.89 -37.19
C LEU A 475 40.78 -31.66 -38.42
N THR A 476 40.43 -31.21 -39.63
CA THR A 476 40.91 -31.81 -40.89
C THR A 476 42.37 -31.48 -41.18
N ILE A 477 42.84 -30.29 -40.78
CA ILE A 477 44.26 -29.91 -40.86
C ILE A 477 45.10 -30.75 -39.88
N ASP A 478 44.65 -30.92 -38.63
CA ASP A 478 45.37 -31.74 -37.65
C ASP A 478 45.44 -33.22 -38.06
N THR A 479 44.36 -33.79 -38.61
CA THR A 479 44.40 -35.17 -39.13
C THR A 479 45.32 -35.31 -40.34
N ALA A 480 45.36 -34.33 -41.23
CA ALA A 480 46.28 -34.32 -42.37
C ALA A 480 47.75 -34.17 -41.92
N HIS A 481 48.02 -33.35 -40.90
CA HIS A 481 49.35 -33.18 -40.33
C HIS A 481 49.85 -34.45 -39.62
N HIS A 482 48.96 -35.15 -38.91
CA HIS A 482 49.30 -36.42 -38.25
C HIS A 482 49.57 -37.55 -39.27
N HIS A 483 48.85 -37.58 -40.39
CA HIS A 483 49.11 -38.51 -41.49
C HIS A 483 50.45 -38.25 -42.20
N ALA A 484 50.89 -36.99 -42.32
CA ALA A 484 52.15 -36.63 -42.95
C ALA A 484 53.40 -37.02 -42.14
N MET A 485 53.29 -37.11 -40.81
CA MET A 485 54.39 -37.53 -39.92
C MET A 485 54.63 -39.05 -39.86
N MET A 486 53.74 -39.86 -40.44
CA MET A 486 53.80 -41.33 -40.39
C MET A 486 54.33 -41.98 -41.69
N ILE A 487 54.86 -41.18 -42.62
CA ILE A 487 55.38 -41.66 -43.92
C ILE A 487 56.91 -41.84 -43.82
N PRO A 488 57.47 -43.03 -44.10
CA PRO A 488 58.93 -43.25 -44.09
C PRO A 488 59.60 -42.55 -45.29
N PRO A 489 60.94 -42.29 -45.25
CA PRO A 489 61.59 -41.44 -46.23
C PRO A 489 61.66 -42.15 -47.59
N LEU A 490 60.92 -41.64 -48.57
CA LEU A 490 60.94 -42.14 -49.95
C LEU A 490 61.90 -41.28 -50.79
N ASN A 491 62.94 -41.95 -51.31
CA ASN A 491 63.86 -41.43 -52.31
C ASN A 491 63.17 -41.44 -53.69
N GLY A 492 62.81 -40.28 -54.22
CA GLY A 492 62.35 -40.16 -55.61
C GLY A 492 61.78 -38.78 -55.93
N THR A 493 62.34 -38.12 -56.94
CA THR A 493 62.05 -36.74 -57.33
C THR A 493 60.65 -36.50 -57.92
N ALA A 494 59.86 -37.55 -58.18
CA ALA A 494 58.54 -37.43 -58.79
C ALA A 494 57.38 -37.25 -57.77
N GLU A 495 57.52 -37.73 -56.53
CA GLU A 495 56.45 -37.60 -55.52
C GLU A 495 56.48 -36.25 -54.80
N LEU A 496 57.64 -35.57 -54.79
CA LEU A 496 57.81 -34.24 -54.20
C LEU A 496 57.06 -33.17 -55.03
N GLU A 497 57.06 -33.29 -56.37
CA GLU A 497 56.33 -32.37 -57.25
C GLU A 497 54.80 -32.52 -57.10
N VAL A 498 54.30 -33.74 -56.87
CA VAL A 498 52.87 -33.99 -56.65
C VAL A 498 52.41 -33.44 -55.29
N LEU A 499 53.27 -33.49 -54.26
CA LEU A 499 53.00 -32.89 -52.95
C LEU A 499 53.10 -31.36 -52.99
N GLN A 500 54.08 -30.79 -53.71
CA GLN A 500 54.17 -29.33 -53.92
C GLN A 500 52.98 -28.78 -54.72
N HIS A 501 52.51 -29.51 -55.74
CA HIS A 501 51.34 -29.11 -56.52
C HIS A 501 50.05 -29.14 -55.67
N ARG A 502 49.90 -30.09 -54.74
CA ARG A 502 48.76 -30.12 -53.80
C ARG A 502 48.85 -29.07 -52.70
N LEU A 503 50.05 -28.70 -52.25
CA LEU A 503 50.24 -27.60 -51.30
C LEU A 503 49.99 -26.22 -51.94
N MET A 504 50.37 -26.04 -53.20
CA MET A 504 50.05 -24.84 -53.98
C MET A 504 48.54 -24.70 -54.21
N GLN A 505 47.82 -25.80 -54.48
CA GLN A 505 46.37 -25.79 -54.61
C GLN A 505 45.63 -25.53 -53.28
N SER A 506 46.19 -25.96 -52.14
CA SER A 506 45.59 -25.67 -50.83
C SER A 506 45.87 -24.23 -50.35
N GLN A 507 47.02 -23.64 -50.70
CA GLN A 507 47.31 -22.22 -50.43
C GLN A 507 46.43 -21.27 -51.27
N HIS A 508 46.17 -21.59 -52.54
CA HIS A 508 45.28 -20.78 -53.39
C HIS A 508 43.82 -20.77 -52.93
N ALA A 509 43.36 -21.82 -52.23
CA ALA A 509 42.01 -21.88 -51.66
C ALA A 509 41.84 -21.01 -50.39
N VAL A 510 42.95 -20.66 -49.71
CA VAL A 510 42.94 -19.83 -48.49
C VAL A 510 42.98 -18.34 -48.82
N GLU A 511 43.54 -17.95 -49.97
CA GLU A 511 43.68 -16.54 -50.37
C GLU A 511 42.38 -15.90 -50.91
N LEU A 512 41.37 -16.71 -51.29
CA LEU A 512 40.07 -16.27 -51.79
C LEU A 512 39.05 -15.92 -50.68
N GLN A 513 39.44 -15.94 -49.39
CA GLN A 513 38.59 -15.56 -48.25
C GLN A 513 39.10 -14.32 -47.49
N SER A 514 39.75 -13.38 -48.17
CA SER A 514 40.07 -12.08 -47.57
C SER A 514 38.80 -11.25 -47.35
N VAL A 515 38.32 -11.26 -46.11
CA VAL A 515 37.29 -10.35 -45.60
C VAL A 515 37.86 -8.93 -45.61
N ALA A 516 37.22 -8.04 -46.37
CA ALA A 516 37.56 -6.61 -46.41
C ALA A 516 37.51 -5.98 -45.00
N PRO A 517 38.42 -5.04 -44.66
CA PRO A 517 38.40 -4.40 -43.35
C PRO A 517 37.15 -3.53 -43.19
N LEU A 518 36.42 -3.73 -42.09
CA LEU A 518 35.22 -2.98 -41.74
C LEU A 518 35.55 -1.48 -41.54
N PRO A 519 34.72 -0.54 -42.04
CA PRO A 519 34.93 0.89 -41.86
C PRO A 519 34.90 1.31 -40.38
N ARG A 520 35.73 2.29 -40.02
CA ARG A 520 35.93 2.83 -38.66
C ARG A 520 34.64 3.26 -37.95
N GLU A 521 33.58 3.57 -38.69
CA GLU A 521 32.26 3.94 -38.16
C GLU A 521 31.49 2.77 -37.53
N ARG A 522 31.66 1.53 -38.05
CA ARG A 522 31.01 0.34 -37.47
C ARG A 522 31.69 -0.16 -36.20
N LEU A 523 33.00 0.07 -36.04
CA LEU A 523 33.73 -0.23 -34.80
C LEU A 523 33.28 0.67 -33.63
N MET A 524 32.91 1.92 -33.90
CA MET A 524 32.36 2.84 -32.88
C MET A 524 30.92 2.47 -32.51
N ALA A 525 30.10 2.02 -33.46
CA ALA A 525 28.73 1.55 -33.20
C ALA A 525 28.71 0.24 -32.37
N VAL A 526 29.62 -0.69 -32.66
CA VAL A 526 29.75 -1.95 -31.92
C VAL A 526 30.29 -1.72 -30.50
N SER A 527 31.18 -0.74 -30.29
CA SER A 527 31.64 -0.32 -28.96
C SER A 527 30.50 0.28 -28.11
N GLY A 528 29.60 1.06 -28.70
CA GLY A 528 28.42 1.62 -28.02
C GLY A 528 27.37 0.57 -27.67
N GLN A 529 27.13 -0.40 -28.58
CA GLN A 529 26.23 -1.52 -28.34
C GLN A 529 26.78 -2.51 -27.30
N LEU A 530 28.10 -2.73 -27.25
CA LEU A 530 28.72 -3.57 -26.22
C LEU A 530 28.54 -2.96 -24.81
N ALA A 531 28.70 -1.64 -24.67
CA ALA A 531 28.48 -0.94 -23.40
C ALA A 531 27.02 -1.02 -22.94
N GLN A 532 26.07 -1.04 -23.87
CA GLN A 532 24.63 -1.12 -23.60
C GLN A 532 24.18 -2.55 -23.26
N VAL A 533 24.77 -3.57 -23.90
CA VAL A 533 24.56 -5.00 -23.56
C VAL A 533 25.20 -5.35 -22.21
N MET A 534 26.35 -4.76 -21.87
CA MET A 534 26.99 -4.94 -20.57
C MET A 534 26.25 -4.21 -19.43
N ALA A 535 25.48 -3.15 -19.73
CA ALA A 535 24.65 -2.44 -18.76
C ALA A 535 23.28 -3.11 -18.47
N GLN A 536 22.85 -4.08 -19.29
CA GLN A 536 21.58 -4.79 -19.15
C GLN A 536 21.72 -6.24 -18.64
N ALA A 537 22.94 -6.73 -18.43
CA ALA A 537 23.17 -8.06 -17.88
C ALA A 537 22.97 -8.06 -16.35
N ALA A 538 21.74 -8.33 -15.91
CA ALA A 538 21.48 -8.70 -14.52
C ALA A 538 22.29 -9.96 -14.14
N PRO A 539 22.85 -10.07 -12.92
CA PRO A 539 23.50 -11.30 -12.48
C PRO A 539 22.48 -12.42 -12.44
N GLN A 540 22.67 -13.46 -13.28
CA GLN A 540 21.94 -14.72 -13.14
C GLN A 540 22.26 -15.32 -11.76
N PRO A 541 21.26 -15.81 -10.99
CA PRO A 541 21.54 -16.48 -9.73
C PRO A 541 22.30 -17.78 -10.02
N HIS A 542 23.55 -17.86 -9.56
CA HIS A 542 24.28 -19.12 -9.59
C HIS A 542 23.57 -20.16 -8.71
N PRO A 543 23.45 -21.42 -9.16
CA PRO A 543 22.98 -22.52 -8.32
C PRO A 543 23.80 -22.53 -7.03
N GLN A 544 23.14 -22.69 -5.87
CA GLN A 544 23.90 -22.87 -4.62
C GLN A 544 24.78 -24.11 -4.77
N PRO A 545 26.10 -23.97 -4.58
CA PRO A 545 27.01 -25.05 -4.87
C PRO A 545 26.92 -26.11 -3.75
N ARG A 546 27.25 -27.36 -4.06
CA ARG A 546 27.12 -28.51 -3.14
C ARG A 546 28.01 -28.27 -1.92
N ARG A 547 27.71 -28.86 -0.75
CA ARG A 547 28.48 -28.67 0.50
C ARG A 547 30.00 -28.85 0.36
N ALA A 548 30.48 -29.63 -0.60
CA ALA A 548 31.90 -29.78 -0.93
C ALA A 548 32.53 -28.48 -1.47
N ASP A 549 31.80 -27.75 -2.31
CA ASP A 549 32.26 -26.55 -3.00
C ASP A 549 32.48 -25.35 -2.03
N TYR A 550 31.85 -25.37 -0.84
CA TYR A 550 32.00 -24.33 0.18
C TYR A 550 33.34 -24.41 0.92
N LEU A 551 33.79 -25.62 1.24
CA LEU A 551 35.09 -25.87 1.87
C LEU A 551 36.22 -25.57 0.89
N ASP A 552 36.04 -25.93 -0.38
CA ASP A 552 36.97 -25.59 -1.45
C ASP A 552 37.07 -24.07 -1.65
N ALA A 553 35.94 -23.34 -1.57
CA ALA A 553 35.93 -21.89 -1.64
C ALA A 553 36.71 -21.24 -0.48
N LEU A 554 36.59 -21.75 0.76
CA LEU A 554 37.37 -21.30 1.92
C LEU A 554 38.86 -21.53 1.72
N SER A 555 39.24 -22.73 1.28
CA SER A 555 40.64 -23.10 1.03
C SER A 555 41.26 -22.27 -0.10
N ALA A 556 40.57 -22.15 -1.24
CA ALA A 556 41.01 -21.38 -2.39
C ALA A 556 41.09 -19.87 -2.11
N ALA A 557 40.22 -19.36 -1.25
CA ALA A 557 40.29 -17.99 -0.74
C ALA A 557 41.31 -17.80 0.39
N GLY A 558 42.08 -18.85 0.74
CA GLY A 558 43.17 -18.86 1.69
C GLY A 558 42.75 -18.76 3.17
N TYR A 559 41.57 -19.30 3.50
CA TYR A 559 41.07 -19.50 4.86
C TYR A 559 41.22 -20.98 5.30
N ALA A 560 42.33 -21.64 4.92
CA ALA A 560 42.53 -23.08 5.11
C ALA A 560 42.68 -23.52 6.59
N ASN A 561 43.01 -22.59 7.51
CA ASN A 561 43.31 -22.88 8.92
C ASN A 561 42.26 -22.32 9.90
N LEU A 562 40.99 -22.22 9.48
CA LEU A 562 39.91 -21.78 10.37
C LEU A 562 39.58 -22.85 11.41
N SER A 563 39.22 -22.41 12.63
CA SER A 563 38.67 -23.31 13.64
C SER A 563 37.29 -23.82 13.20
N ALA A 564 36.87 -24.98 13.74
CA ALA A 564 35.52 -25.48 13.50
C ALA A 564 34.45 -24.46 13.91
N ASP A 565 34.66 -23.74 15.01
CA ASP A 565 33.76 -22.70 15.50
C ASP A 565 33.67 -21.51 14.53
N ASP A 566 34.78 -21.09 13.91
CA ASP A 566 34.79 -20.02 12.90
C ASP A 566 34.06 -20.43 11.63
N MET A 567 34.23 -21.69 11.19
CA MET A 567 33.53 -22.22 10.01
C MET A 567 32.02 -22.32 10.26
N ILE A 568 31.63 -22.76 11.46
CA ILE A 568 30.22 -22.77 11.89
C ILE A 568 29.69 -21.33 11.95
N ALA A 569 30.45 -20.39 12.51
CA ALA A 569 30.04 -18.99 12.60
C ALA A 569 29.85 -18.35 11.22
N LEU A 570 30.72 -18.62 10.23
CA LEU A 570 30.56 -18.14 8.86
C LEU A 570 29.29 -18.72 8.22
N HIS A 571 29.07 -20.03 8.35
CA HIS A 571 27.92 -20.71 7.79
C HIS A 571 26.60 -20.22 8.42
N ASP A 572 26.53 -20.14 9.75
CA ASP A 572 25.32 -19.77 10.49
C ASP A 572 24.93 -18.29 10.28
N ASN A 573 25.92 -17.44 10.00
CA ASN A 573 25.71 -16.04 9.59
C ASN A 573 25.53 -15.87 8.07
N GLY A 574 25.36 -16.98 7.33
CA GLY A 574 24.99 -16.98 5.92
C GLY A 574 26.07 -16.51 4.96
N VAL A 575 27.35 -16.51 5.38
CA VAL A 575 28.46 -16.08 4.52
C VAL A 575 28.62 -17.10 3.38
N SER A 576 28.32 -16.69 2.15
CA SER A 576 28.39 -17.56 0.96
C SER A 576 29.82 -17.78 0.45
N GLY A 577 30.07 -18.92 -0.21
CA GLY A 577 31.37 -19.22 -0.82
C GLY A 577 31.80 -18.20 -1.89
N SER A 578 30.84 -17.71 -2.68
CA SER A 578 31.10 -16.65 -3.67
C SER A 578 31.49 -15.32 -3.02
N LEU A 579 30.85 -14.95 -1.91
CA LEU A 579 31.25 -13.78 -1.12
C LEU A 579 32.67 -13.92 -0.56
N ILE A 580 33.04 -15.10 -0.06
CA ILE A 580 34.38 -15.38 0.49
C ILE A 580 35.45 -15.19 -0.60
N VAL A 581 35.26 -15.81 -1.76
CA VAL A 581 36.21 -15.73 -2.89
C VAL A 581 36.31 -14.31 -3.45
N ALA A 582 35.17 -13.65 -3.69
CA ALA A 582 35.14 -12.28 -4.19
C ALA A 582 35.82 -11.31 -3.21
N SER A 583 35.51 -11.43 -1.91
CA SER A 583 36.11 -10.59 -0.87
C SER A 583 37.62 -10.80 -0.76
N ALA A 584 38.09 -12.04 -0.85
CA ALA A 584 39.52 -12.36 -0.76
C ALA A 584 40.34 -11.84 -1.95
N ARG A 585 39.71 -11.63 -3.11
CA ARG A 585 40.35 -11.05 -4.31
C ARG A 585 40.30 -9.52 -4.30
N TYR A 586 39.20 -8.95 -3.82
CA TYR A 586 38.95 -7.52 -3.89
C TYR A 586 39.66 -6.73 -2.78
N PHE A 587 39.61 -7.23 -1.54
CA PHE A 587 40.21 -6.54 -0.40
C PHE A 587 41.67 -6.94 -0.19
N ASN A 588 42.53 -5.95 0.01
CA ASN A 588 43.93 -6.13 0.40
C ASN A 588 44.27 -5.13 1.53
N PRO A 589 44.45 -5.57 2.79
CA PRO A 589 44.51 -6.95 3.25
C PRO A 589 43.17 -7.69 3.18
N ARG A 590 43.24 -9.02 3.15
CA ARG A 590 42.07 -9.92 3.15
C ARG A 590 41.24 -9.73 4.44
N PRO A 591 39.90 -9.76 4.37
CA PRO A 591 39.05 -9.55 5.54
C PRO A 591 39.14 -10.71 6.52
N SER A 592 38.98 -10.39 7.80
CA SER A 592 38.82 -11.36 8.88
C SER A 592 37.47 -12.08 8.82
N VAL A 593 37.34 -13.18 9.56
CA VAL A 593 36.07 -13.91 9.74
C VAL A 593 34.95 -12.97 10.20
N LYS A 594 35.23 -12.10 11.17
CA LYS A 594 34.28 -11.11 11.70
C LYS A 594 33.83 -10.12 10.63
N GLU A 595 34.72 -9.70 9.74
CA GLU A 595 34.39 -8.77 8.64
C GLU A 595 33.58 -9.46 7.55
N LEU A 596 33.88 -10.72 7.20
CA LEU A 596 33.06 -11.51 6.29
C LEU A 596 31.63 -11.69 6.81
N ILE A 597 31.48 -11.96 8.11
CA ILE A 597 30.17 -12.02 8.78
C ILE A 597 29.49 -10.65 8.70
N ALA A 598 30.21 -9.55 8.97
CA ALA A 598 29.64 -8.20 8.92
C ALA A 598 29.19 -7.81 7.50
N LEU A 599 29.92 -8.21 6.46
CA LEU A 599 29.56 -8.01 5.06
C LEU A 599 28.28 -8.79 4.72
N SER A 600 28.27 -10.10 5.02
CA SER A 600 27.11 -10.98 4.75
C SER A 600 25.84 -10.51 5.47
N THR A 601 25.94 -10.22 6.77
CA THR A 601 24.79 -9.78 7.59
C THR A 601 24.24 -8.42 7.17
N SER A 602 25.04 -7.60 6.50
CA SER A 602 24.61 -6.33 5.91
C SER A 602 24.06 -6.46 4.49
N GLY A 603 23.96 -7.70 3.96
CA GLY A 603 23.42 -7.98 2.62
C GLY A 603 24.43 -7.89 1.48
N VAL A 604 25.73 -7.81 1.75
CA VAL A 604 26.75 -7.74 0.70
C VAL A 604 26.86 -9.11 0.00
N SER A 605 26.67 -9.15 -1.31
CA SER A 605 26.86 -10.35 -2.11
C SER A 605 28.26 -10.41 -2.75
N GLY A 606 28.74 -11.62 -3.09
CA GLY A 606 29.97 -11.76 -3.87
C GLY A 606 29.88 -11.10 -5.24
N THR A 607 28.71 -11.15 -5.89
CA THR A 607 28.46 -10.49 -7.18
C THR A 607 28.62 -8.97 -7.10
N TYR A 608 28.15 -8.35 -6.02
CA TYR A 608 28.29 -6.91 -5.81
C TYR A 608 29.75 -6.50 -5.66
N ILE A 609 30.56 -7.28 -4.94
CA ILE A 609 32.01 -7.05 -4.80
C ILE A 609 32.71 -7.21 -6.16
N GLU A 610 32.35 -8.22 -6.95
CA GLU A 610 32.89 -8.39 -8.29
C GLU A 610 32.52 -7.24 -9.22
N GLU A 611 31.30 -6.71 -9.15
CA GLU A 611 30.89 -5.54 -9.90
C GLU A 611 31.72 -4.30 -9.53
N LEU A 612 31.92 -4.04 -8.23
CA LEU A 612 32.82 -2.97 -7.77
C LEU A 612 34.23 -3.14 -8.35
N SER A 613 34.75 -4.38 -8.35
CA SER A 613 36.04 -4.71 -8.95
C SER A 613 36.08 -4.45 -10.46
N ARG A 614 35.01 -4.79 -11.20
CA ARG A 614 34.92 -4.58 -12.66
C ARG A 614 34.97 -3.11 -13.03
N TYR A 615 34.39 -2.24 -12.20
CA TYR A 615 34.46 -0.80 -12.38
C TYR A 615 35.76 -0.18 -11.83
N GLY A 616 36.71 -0.99 -11.36
CA GLY A 616 37.99 -0.53 -10.83
C GLY A 616 37.87 0.26 -9.52
N LEU A 617 36.72 0.16 -8.83
CA LEU A 617 36.52 0.84 -7.56
C LEU A 617 37.34 0.17 -6.47
N ARG A 618 37.92 0.97 -5.58
CA ARG A 618 38.62 0.50 -4.39
C ARG A 618 37.93 1.07 -3.17
N ALA A 619 37.18 0.24 -2.46
CA ALA A 619 36.47 0.56 -1.24
C ALA A 619 36.83 -0.45 -0.15
N GLY A 620 37.02 0.00 1.09
CA GLY A 620 37.29 -0.91 2.20
C GLY A 620 36.06 -1.74 2.59
N PRO A 621 36.20 -2.79 3.43
CA PRO A 621 35.06 -3.59 3.88
C PRO A 621 33.95 -2.75 4.53
N SER A 622 34.31 -1.72 5.29
CA SER A 622 33.35 -0.77 5.89
C SER A 622 32.60 0.05 4.86
N ASP A 623 33.26 0.48 3.79
CA ASP A 623 32.66 1.30 2.73
C ASP A 623 31.71 0.49 1.87
N VAL A 624 32.11 -0.73 1.48
CA VAL A 624 31.25 -1.67 0.75
C VAL A 624 29.99 -1.95 1.57
N ARG A 625 30.15 -2.18 2.88
CA ARG A 625 29.01 -2.34 3.80
C ARG A 625 28.11 -1.10 3.82
N ALA A 626 28.70 0.09 3.90
CA ALA A 626 27.95 1.34 3.90
C ALA A 626 27.20 1.58 2.59
N TYR A 627 27.79 1.24 1.44
CA TYR A 627 27.12 1.32 0.15
C TYR A 627 25.91 0.38 0.07
N THR A 628 26.07 -0.88 0.45
CA THR A 628 24.96 -1.84 0.43
C THR A 628 23.82 -1.43 1.37
N LEU A 629 24.13 -1.02 2.61
CA LEU A 629 23.12 -0.58 3.58
C LEU A 629 22.33 0.66 3.12
N ASN A 630 22.92 1.48 2.24
CA ASN A 630 22.30 2.69 1.71
C ASN A 630 21.82 2.54 0.26
N GLY A 631 21.80 1.31 -0.28
CA GLY A 631 21.28 1.04 -1.62
C GLY A 631 22.09 1.64 -2.77
N VAL A 632 23.38 1.89 -2.57
CA VAL A 632 24.28 2.41 -3.62
C VAL A 632 24.69 1.26 -4.54
N SER A 633 24.35 1.35 -5.83
CA SER A 633 24.77 0.35 -6.83
C SER A 633 26.22 0.57 -7.27
N ALA A 634 26.91 -0.50 -7.67
CA ALA A 634 28.28 -0.41 -8.19
C ALA A 634 28.41 0.52 -9.42
N PRO A 635 27.50 0.47 -10.43
CA PRO A 635 27.53 1.41 -11.53
C PRO A 635 27.31 2.87 -11.10
N TYR A 636 26.45 3.11 -10.11
CA TYR A 636 26.22 4.48 -9.60
C TYR A 636 27.48 5.04 -8.96
N ALA A 637 28.08 4.29 -8.03
CA ALA A 637 29.32 4.68 -7.37
C ALA A 637 30.45 4.92 -8.38
N ALA A 638 30.54 4.08 -9.42
CA ALA A 638 31.53 4.21 -10.48
C ALA A 638 31.38 5.51 -11.26
N ILE A 639 30.17 5.84 -11.71
CA ILE A 639 29.91 7.07 -12.47
C ILE A 639 30.20 8.30 -11.60
N VAL A 640 29.75 8.30 -10.35
CA VAL A 640 29.95 9.43 -9.43
C VAL A 640 31.43 9.64 -9.12
N LEU A 641 32.17 8.58 -8.79
CA LEU A 641 33.60 8.68 -8.45
C LEU A 641 34.47 8.93 -9.68
N HIS A 642 34.06 8.48 -10.86
CA HIS A 642 34.74 8.86 -12.10
C HIS A 642 34.56 10.36 -12.39
N ALA A 643 33.34 10.88 -12.22
CA ALA A 643 33.06 12.29 -12.37
C ALA A 643 33.69 13.15 -11.27
N TYR A 644 33.83 12.64 -10.04
CA TYR A 644 34.44 13.34 -8.91
C TYR A 644 35.34 12.39 -8.09
N PRO A 645 36.60 12.19 -8.50
CA PRO A 645 37.51 11.22 -7.88
C PRO A 645 37.86 11.51 -6.41
N MET A 646 37.65 12.76 -5.97
CA MET A 646 37.93 13.19 -4.60
C MET A 646 36.78 12.93 -3.61
N LEU A 647 35.62 12.46 -4.08
CA LEU A 647 34.50 12.18 -3.18
C LEU A 647 34.76 10.89 -2.40
N GLY A 648 34.49 10.96 -1.10
CA GLY A 648 34.50 9.77 -0.23
C GLY A 648 33.16 9.03 -0.26
N THR A 649 33.14 7.85 0.38
CA THR A 649 31.97 6.99 0.54
C THR A 649 30.73 7.74 1.04
N SER A 650 30.90 8.59 2.07
CA SER A 650 29.80 9.36 2.67
C SER A 650 29.15 10.32 1.68
N SER A 651 29.93 10.94 0.80
CA SER A 651 29.44 11.86 -0.23
C SER A 651 28.64 11.14 -1.31
N VAL A 652 29.10 9.97 -1.75
CA VAL A 652 28.37 9.12 -2.71
C VAL A 652 27.03 8.67 -2.11
N ILE A 653 27.04 8.25 -0.85
CA ILE A 653 25.82 7.89 -0.11
C ILE A 653 24.87 9.07 0.00
N GLN A 654 25.38 10.26 0.32
CA GLN A 654 24.56 11.47 0.44
C GLN A 654 23.87 11.83 -0.87
N LEU A 655 24.58 11.75 -2.01
CA LEU A 655 23.99 11.99 -3.34
C LEU A 655 22.87 10.97 -3.63
N MET A 656 23.11 9.69 -3.34
CA MET A 656 22.10 8.64 -3.55
C MET A 656 20.86 8.84 -2.67
N GLN A 657 21.05 9.15 -1.38
CA GLN A 657 19.94 9.37 -0.44
C GLN A 657 19.09 10.60 -0.80
N ASN A 658 19.69 11.61 -1.43
CA ASN A 658 18.98 12.78 -1.95
C ASN A 658 18.37 12.57 -3.34
N GLY A 659 18.41 11.33 -3.86
CA GLY A 659 17.80 10.99 -5.14
C GLY A 659 18.51 11.60 -6.36
N VAL A 660 19.77 11.99 -6.22
CA VAL A 660 20.54 12.58 -7.32
C VAL A 660 20.87 11.50 -8.35
N PRO A 661 20.42 11.61 -9.61
CA PRO A 661 20.72 10.62 -10.63
C PRO A 661 22.17 10.76 -11.11
N SER A 662 22.88 9.64 -11.31
CA SER A 662 24.31 9.64 -11.73
C SER A 662 24.56 10.38 -13.05
N ARG A 663 23.58 10.37 -13.97
CA ARG A 663 23.63 11.15 -15.22
C ARG A 663 23.74 12.67 -14.98
N LEU A 664 23.07 13.21 -13.97
CA LEU A 664 23.11 14.64 -13.64
C LEU A 664 24.51 14.99 -13.12
N VAL A 665 25.06 14.15 -12.26
CA VAL A 665 26.42 14.30 -11.69
C VAL A 665 27.48 14.33 -12.79
N ALA A 666 27.46 13.37 -13.71
CA ALA A 666 28.42 13.30 -14.83
C ALA A 666 28.16 14.41 -15.87
N GLY A 667 26.91 14.62 -16.26
CA GLY A 667 26.54 15.55 -17.33
C GLY A 667 26.79 17.02 -17.02
N LEU A 668 26.78 17.42 -15.74
CA LEU A 668 27.17 18.79 -15.34
C LEU A 668 28.65 19.04 -15.64
N ARG A 669 29.51 18.05 -15.40
CA ARG A 669 30.96 18.17 -15.62
C ARG A 669 31.32 18.15 -17.11
N GLU A 670 30.63 17.35 -17.91
CA GLU A 670 30.73 17.38 -19.38
C GLU A 670 30.38 18.76 -19.95
N ARG A 671 29.42 19.46 -19.33
CA ARG A 671 29.03 20.84 -19.67
C ARG A 671 29.98 21.88 -19.08
N GLY A 672 31.07 21.45 -18.44
CA GLY A 672 32.13 22.28 -17.87
C GLY A 672 31.77 22.96 -16.54
N TYR A 673 30.72 22.53 -15.86
CA TYR A 673 30.45 22.96 -14.49
C TYR A 673 31.36 22.20 -13.51
N ALA A 674 31.76 22.88 -12.43
CA ALA A 674 32.46 22.28 -11.30
C ALA A 674 31.63 22.50 -10.01
N PRO A 675 30.43 21.90 -9.92
CA PRO A 675 29.52 22.12 -8.81
C PRO A 675 30.04 21.51 -7.52
N THR A 676 29.72 22.18 -6.42
CA THR A 676 29.80 21.61 -5.07
C THR A 676 28.73 20.54 -4.87
N LEU A 677 28.93 19.66 -3.88
CA LEU A 677 27.96 18.61 -3.58
C LEU A 677 26.58 19.17 -3.22
N SER A 678 26.54 20.32 -2.53
CA SER A 678 25.30 21.02 -2.20
C SER A 678 24.55 21.51 -3.43
N GLU A 679 25.26 22.09 -4.42
CA GLU A 679 24.64 22.57 -5.65
C GLU A 679 24.08 21.41 -6.50
N ILE A 680 24.76 20.25 -6.51
CA ILE A 680 24.25 19.04 -7.18
C ILE A 680 22.94 18.57 -6.53
N VAL A 681 22.90 18.54 -5.20
CA VAL A 681 21.72 18.12 -4.43
C VAL A 681 20.56 19.11 -4.64
N GLU A 682 20.86 20.42 -4.61
CA GLU A 682 19.88 21.49 -4.83
C GLU A 682 19.23 21.37 -6.22
N LEU A 683 20.02 21.20 -7.28
CA LEU A 683 19.47 20.98 -8.63
C LEU A 683 18.52 19.77 -8.69
N ALA A 684 18.90 18.66 -8.07
CA ALA A 684 18.08 17.45 -8.07
C ALA A 684 16.77 17.63 -7.27
N GLN A 685 16.83 18.28 -6.10
CA GLN A 685 15.67 18.56 -5.26
C GLN A 685 14.67 19.49 -5.94
N HIS A 686 15.17 20.48 -6.68
CA HIS A 686 14.36 21.43 -7.45
C HIS A 686 13.91 20.87 -8.81
N GLY A 687 14.31 19.66 -9.17
CA GLY A 687 13.86 18.97 -10.39
C GLY A 687 14.49 19.49 -11.68
N VAL A 688 15.64 20.19 -11.58
CA VAL A 688 16.33 20.76 -12.73
C VAL A 688 16.99 19.65 -13.56
N SER A 689 16.65 19.55 -14.84
CA SER A 689 17.22 18.57 -15.77
C SER A 689 18.45 19.13 -16.50
N LEU A 690 19.31 18.25 -17.03
CA LEU A 690 20.42 18.66 -17.91
C LEU A 690 19.93 19.34 -19.19
N GLU A 691 18.78 18.90 -19.72
CA GLU A 691 18.13 19.51 -20.89
C GLU A 691 17.74 20.97 -20.61
N TYR A 692 17.24 21.24 -19.39
CA TYR A 692 16.92 22.61 -18.97
C TYR A 692 18.18 23.47 -18.85
N VAL A 693 19.24 22.93 -18.25
CA VAL A 693 20.55 23.60 -18.17
C VAL A 693 21.07 23.96 -19.57
N ASP A 694 20.96 23.04 -20.53
CA ASP A 694 21.37 23.27 -21.92
C ASP A 694 20.53 24.35 -22.59
N ALA A 695 19.21 24.31 -22.44
CA ALA A 695 18.31 25.28 -23.03
C ALA A 695 18.54 26.71 -22.50
N VAL A 696 18.74 26.87 -21.19
CA VAL A 696 19.03 28.17 -20.58
C VAL A 696 20.37 28.72 -21.08
N ASN A 697 21.40 27.89 -21.14
CA ASN A 697 22.72 28.29 -21.64
C ASN A 697 22.70 28.63 -23.14
N ALA A 698 21.95 27.87 -23.94
CA ALA A 698 21.77 28.11 -25.37
C ALA A 698 21.03 29.43 -25.61
N HIS A 699 19.95 29.70 -24.86
CA HIS A 699 19.18 30.94 -25.00
C HIS A 699 20.00 32.19 -24.62
N ARG A 700 20.83 32.10 -23.56
CA ARG A 700 21.69 33.20 -23.12
C ARG A 700 22.92 33.40 -24.03
N GLY A 701 23.31 32.37 -24.78
CA GLY A 701 24.58 32.36 -25.52
C GLY A 701 25.82 32.29 -24.62
N ALA A 702 25.64 32.11 -23.31
CA ALA A 702 26.72 32.03 -22.32
C ALA A 702 26.28 31.20 -21.10
N ARG A 703 27.25 30.54 -20.45
CA ARG A 703 27.01 29.69 -19.29
C ARG A 703 26.47 30.49 -18.09
N MET A 704 25.30 30.10 -17.57
CA MET A 704 24.70 30.65 -16.35
C MET A 704 25.13 29.86 -15.12
N SER A 705 25.21 30.51 -13.95
CA SER A 705 25.53 29.80 -12.71
C SER A 705 24.39 28.86 -12.30
N LEU A 706 24.71 27.77 -11.61
CA LEU A 706 23.71 26.77 -11.22
C LEU A 706 22.64 27.33 -10.25
N PRO A 707 22.96 28.17 -9.26
CA PRO A 707 21.95 28.80 -8.41
C PRO A 707 20.96 29.70 -9.18
N GLU A 708 21.45 30.40 -10.21
CA GLU A 708 20.58 31.21 -11.08
C GLU A 708 19.66 30.32 -11.93
N ILE A 709 20.16 29.18 -12.42
CA ILE A 709 19.35 28.22 -13.17
C ILE A 709 18.24 27.63 -12.29
N VAL A 710 18.55 27.24 -11.04
CA VAL A 710 17.56 26.78 -10.06
C VAL A 710 16.49 27.86 -9.84
N LYS A 711 16.91 29.11 -9.65
CA LYS A 711 15.99 30.24 -9.46
C LYS A 711 15.05 30.43 -10.66
N LEU A 712 15.56 30.34 -11.89
CA LEU A 712 14.72 30.45 -13.09
C LEU A 712 13.70 29.29 -13.17
N HIS A 713 14.15 28.07 -12.87
CA HIS A 713 13.30 26.89 -12.88
C HIS A 713 12.16 27.01 -11.86
N ASP A 714 12.47 27.43 -10.63
CA ASP A 714 11.49 27.60 -9.54
C ASP A 714 10.43 28.68 -9.84
N HIS A 715 10.81 29.69 -10.62
CA HIS A 715 9.88 30.72 -11.10
C HIS A 715 9.10 30.33 -12.36
N GLY A 716 9.23 29.07 -12.81
CA GLY A 716 8.44 28.52 -13.91
C GLY A 716 8.85 29.06 -15.28
N VAL A 717 10.08 29.55 -15.43
CA VAL A 717 10.60 30.01 -16.72
C VAL A 717 10.85 28.78 -17.60
N SER A 718 9.99 28.57 -18.61
CA SER A 718 10.09 27.45 -19.54
C SER A 718 11.29 27.59 -20.48
N ALA A 719 11.97 26.48 -20.73
CA ALA A 719 13.04 26.36 -21.71
C ALA A 719 12.55 26.36 -23.18
N ASP A 720 11.23 26.28 -23.38
CA ASP A 720 10.64 26.22 -24.71
C ASP A 720 10.70 27.60 -25.39
N ALA A 721 11.51 27.69 -26.44
CA ALA A 721 11.44 28.79 -27.39
C ALA A 721 10.20 28.60 -28.27
N SER A 722 9.18 29.44 -28.05
CA SER A 722 8.06 29.78 -28.96
C SER A 722 7.40 28.65 -29.75
#